data_AF-A0AAV7GGC1-F1
#
_entry.id   AF-A0AAV7GGC1-F1
#
_cell.length_a   1.000
_cell.length_b   1.000
_cell.length_c   1.000
_cell.angle_alpha   90.00
_cell.angle_beta   90.00
_cell.angle_gamma   90.00
#
_symmetry.space_group_name_H-M   'P 1'
#
loop_
_entity.id
_entity.type
_entity.pdbx_description
1 polymer ?
#
loop_
_entity_poly.entity_id
_entity_poly.type
_entity_poly.pdbx_seq_one_letter_code
_entity_poly.pdbx_strand_id
1 'polypeptide(L)'
;MDSGLLDDIIRRLLEVRGRPGKQVQLSEAEIRQLCVVSRDIFLQQPNLLELEAPIKICGDIHGQYSDLLRLFEYGGLPPAANYLFLGDYVDRGKQSLETICLLLAYKIKYPENFFLLRGNHECASINRIYGFYDECKRRFNVRIWKVFTDCFNCLPVAALIDEKILCMHGGLSPDLHSLDQIRNLARPTDVPDTGLLCDLLWSDPSKDVQGWGMNDRGVSYTFGADKVSEFLQKHDLDLICRAHQVVEDGYEFFADRQLVTIFSAPNYCGEFDNAGAMMSVDDTLMCSFQILKPAEKKKLNFGSTTTSKLGTPQPGVKIDLFTRSRSPLRCLISSKEISFWMQYGGLIYDKESKKQTSFWLSDPSPRVRSGEGGTKKIRPMGKEHLQVLSALDAAKTQWYHFTAIVVAGMGFFTDAYDLFCISLVTKLLGRIYYHVDGSLTPGSLPPHISASVTGVAFCGTLSGQLFFGWLGDKLGRKKVYGMTLLLMVICSIGSGLSFGHNSSSVIATLCFFRFWLGFGIGGDYPLSATIMSEYANKKTRGAFIAAVFAMQGFGILAGGMVAIIISAVFKSRFPAPAYAVDPAGSTVPEADYVWRIILMVGALPAALTYYWRMKMPETARYTALVAQNAKQAASDMSKVLQVEIQEEQAKIERFAADKNHTFGLFSKHFLRRHGLHLLGTTTTWFLLDIAFYSQNLFQKDIFSAIGWIPKGFTMNALEEVFKIARAQTLIALCGTVPGYWFTVALIEVIGRFGIQLLGFLMMTVFMLGLAIPYSHWTTPGNHIGFVVMYAFTFFFANFGPNSTTFIVPAEIFPARLRSTCHGISAAAGKLGAIIGSFGFLYLAQNPNPKLADHGYPAGIGVRNSLFLLAGCNVIGFLCTFLVPESKGRSLEEISGEAEEEGEKAVSLSTSEFNNEFRCKFVWFLSQFQINLD
;
A
#
# COMPACT_ATOMS: atom_id res chain seq x y z
N MET A 1 -22.61 -48.47 -7.86
CA MET A 1 -21.13 -48.62 -7.81
C MET A 1 -20.82 -49.91 -7.07
N ASP A 2 -19.76 -50.63 -7.42
CA ASP A 2 -19.33 -51.78 -6.61
C ASP A 2 -18.98 -51.31 -5.18
N SER A 3 -19.50 -51.98 -4.16
CA SER A 3 -19.33 -51.55 -2.76
C SER A 3 -17.87 -51.66 -2.32
N GLY A 4 -17.14 -52.68 -2.78
CA GLY A 4 -15.73 -52.86 -2.45
C GLY A 4 -14.85 -51.76 -3.03
N LEU A 5 -15.13 -51.34 -4.27
CA LEU A 5 -14.46 -50.20 -4.90
C LEU A 5 -14.73 -48.88 -4.16
N LEU A 6 -15.99 -48.63 -3.76
CA LEU A 6 -16.34 -47.42 -3.01
C LEU A 6 -15.62 -47.36 -1.66
N ASP A 7 -15.57 -48.47 -0.94
CA ASP A 7 -14.86 -48.57 0.34
C ASP A 7 -13.35 -48.36 0.18
N ASP A 8 -12.77 -48.88 -0.90
CA ASP A 8 -11.36 -48.67 -1.22
C ASP A 8 -11.05 -47.19 -1.52
N ILE A 9 -11.92 -46.50 -2.27
CA ILE A 9 -11.78 -45.07 -2.55
C ILE A 9 -11.82 -44.26 -1.25
N ILE A 10 -12.81 -44.51 -0.39
CA ILE A 10 -12.93 -43.81 0.91
C ILE A 10 -11.69 -44.07 1.76
N ARG A 11 -11.23 -45.32 1.85
CA ARG A 11 -10.00 -45.68 2.59
C ARG A 11 -8.80 -44.89 2.06
N ARG A 12 -8.55 -44.87 0.74
CA ARG A 12 -7.44 -44.12 0.13
C ARG A 12 -7.51 -42.62 0.41
N LEU A 13 -8.71 -42.05 0.39
CA LEU A 13 -8.93 -40.64 0.69
C LEU A 13 -8.64 -40.33 2.17
N LEU A 14 -9.06 -41.18 3.10
CA LEU A 14 -8.81 -40.98 4.53
C LEU A 14 -7.36 -41.27 4.96
N GLU A 15 -6.62 -42.11 4.23
CA GLU A 15 -5.25 -42.51 4.59
C GLU A 15 -4.22 -41.38 4.63
N VAL A 16 -4.49 -40.25 3.95
CA VAL A 16 -3.60 -39.09 3.97
C VAL A 16 -3.83 -38.16 5.17
N ARG A 17 -4.69 -38.57 6.11
CA ARG A 17 -4.90 -37.89 7.39
C ARG A 17 -3.56 -37.67 8.12
N GLY A 18 -3.31 -36.43 8.53
CA GLY A 18 -2.04 -36.02 9.15
C GLY A 18 -0.87 -35.78 8.18
N ARG A 19 -1.08 -35.86 6.85
CA ARG A 19 -0.08 -35.50 5.81
C ARG A 19 -0.63 -34.40 4.88
N PRO A 20 -0.70 -33.13 5.34
CA PRO A 20 -1.27 -32.04 4.56
C PRO A 20 -0.58 -31.90 3.20
N GLY A 21 -1.36 -31.74 2.12
CA GLY A 21 -0.84 -31.55 0.76
C GLY A 21 -0.48 -32.85 0.01
N LYS A 22 -0.57 -34.03 0.65
CA LYS A 22 -0.39 -35.30 -0.07
C LYS A 22 -1.61 -35.56 -0.96
N GLN A 23 -1.37 -35.63 -2.27
CA GLN A 23 -2.40 -35.97 -3.25
C GLN A 23 -2.77 -37.45 -3.16
N VAL A 24 -4.06 -37.73 -3.40
CA VAL A 24 -4.59 -39.10 -3.47
C VAL A 24 -4.70 -39.51 -4.93
N GLN A 25 -4.20 -40.70 -5.26
CA GLN A 25 -4.25 -41.25 -6.60
C GLN A 25 -5.64 -41.89 -6.82
N LEU A 26 -6.50 -41.20 -7.58
CA LEU A 26 -7.76 -41.72 -8.11
C LEU A 26 -7.65 -41.79 -9.63
N SER A 27 -8.20 -42.83 -10.24
CA SER A 27 -8.26 -42.96 -11.70
C SER A 27 -9.41 -42.15 -12.29
N GLU A 28 -9.29 -41.81 -13.57
CA GLU A 28 -10.35 -41.11 -14.32
C GLU A 28 -11.67 -41.87 -14.29
N ALA A 29 -11.61 -43.21 -14.36
CA ALA A 29 -12.79 -44.08 -14.33
C ALA A 29 -13.50 -44.04 -12.97
N GLU A 30 -12.74 -44.06 -11.87
CA GLU A 30 -13.29 -43.96 -10.52
C GLU A 30 -13.99 -42.61 -10.30
N ILE A 31 -13.34 -41.50 -10.67
CA ILE A 31 -13.92 -40.16 -10.55
C ILE A 31 -15.21 -40.05 -11.37
N ARG A 32 -15.18 -40.53 -12.62
CA ARG A 32 -16.37 -40.53 -13.48
C ARG A 32 -17.51 -41.35 -12.88
N GLN A 33 -17.20 -42.51 -12.29
CA GLN A 33 -18.21 -43.35 -11.66
C GLN A 33 -18.82 -42.69 -10.42
N LEU A 34 -18.02 -42.01 -9.59
CA LEU A 34 -18.51 -41.23 -8.45
C LEU A 34 -19.51 -40.15 -8.90
N CYS A 35 -19.15 -39.36 -9.92
CA CYS A 35 -20.02 -38.29 -10.42
C CYS A 35 -21.33 -38.84 -11.02
N VAL A 36 -21.26 -39.90 -11.84
CA VAL A 36 -22.45 -40.48 -12.49
C VAL A 36 -23.42 -41.05 -11.46
N VAL A 37 -22.92 -41.84 -10.50
CA VAL A 37 -23.78 -42.45 -9.47
C VAL A 37 -24.35 -41.39 -8.53
N SER A 38 -23.55 -40.40 -8.11
CA SER A 38 -24.04 -39.31 -7.26
C SER A 38 -25.09 -38.47 -7.97
N ARG A 39 -24.91 -38.17 -9.26
CA ARG A 39 -25.88 -37.45 -10.09
C ARG A 39 -27.24 -38.14 -10.07
N ASP A 40 -27.26 -39.47 -10.24
CA ASP A 40 -28.50 -40.23 -10.26
C ASP A 40 -29.19 -40.21 -8.87
N ILE A 41 -28.42 -40.24 -7.78
CA ILE A 41 -28.94 -40.07 -6.40
C ILE A 41 -29.54 -38.67 -6.22
N PHE A 42 -28.84 -37.61 -6.62
CA PHE A 42 -29.34 -36.23 -6.44
C PHE A 42 -30.63 -35.94 -7.22
N LEU A 43 -30.81 -36.57 -8.38
CA LEU A 43 -32.04 -36.46 -9.19
C LEU A 43 -33.23 -37.20 -8.57
N GLN A 44 -32.99 -38.21 -7.74
CA GLN A 44 -34.04 -38.91 -7.00
C GLN A 44 -34.47 -38.14 -5.75
N GLN A 45 -33.61 -37.28 -5.21
CA GLN A 45 -33.92 -36.42 -4.07
C GLN A 45 -34.71 -35.17 -4.51
N PRO A 46 -35.61 -34.63 -3.67
CA PRO A 46 -36.23 -33.33 -3.94
C PRO A 46 -35.20 -32.19 -3.90
N ASN A 47 -35.55 -31.04 -4.49
CA ASN A 47 -34.63 -29.90 -4.52
C ASN A 47 -34.58 -29.12 -3.19
N LEU A 48 -35.66 -29.23 -2.41
CA LEU A 48 -35.72 -28.89 -0.99
C LEU A 48 -35.71 -30.21 -0.22
N LEU A 49 -34.62 -30.53 0.45
CA LEU A 49 -34.49 -31.74 1.27
C LEU A 49 -35.28 -31.57 2.58
N GLU A 50 -35.98 -32.61 3.02
CA GLU A 50 -36.65 -32.65 4.33
C GLU A 50 -35.87 -33.61 5.22
N LEU A 51 -35.30 -33.09 6.31
CA LEU A 51 -34.30 -33.76 7.13
C LEU A 51 -34.70 -33.75 8.61
N GLU A 52 -34.20 -34.70 9.38
CA GLU A 52 -34.45 -34.82 10.83
C GLU A 52 -33.16 -34.59 11.63
N ALA A 53 -33.27 -33.98 12.81
CA ALA A 53 -32.20 -33.97 13.80
C ALA A 53 -32.05 -35.37 14.44
N PRO A 54 -30.84 -35.77 14.90
CA PRO A 54 -29.65 -34.95 15.08
C PRO A 54 -28.81 -34.85 13.80
N ILE A 55 -28.29 -33.67 13.50
CA ILE A 55 -27.52 -33.41 12.27
C ILE A 55 -26.44 -32.35 12.46
N LYS A 56 -25.33 -32.49 11.74
CA LYS A 56 -24.21 -31.56 11.71
C LYS A 56 -24.21 -30.75 10.42
N ILE A 57 -24.22 -29.43 10.53
CA ILE A 57 -24.23 -28.51 9.40
C ILE A 57 -22.85 -27.90 9.20
N CYS A 58 -22.35 -28.03 7.97
CA CYS A 58 -21.03 -27.56 7.55
C CYS A 58 -21.18 -26.52 6.43
N GLY A 59 -20.48 -25.40 6.54
CA GLY A 59 -20.40 -24.37 5.51
C GLY A 59 -19.25 -24.62 4.52
N ASP A 60 -18.76 -23.53 3.93
CA ASP A 60 -17.78 -23.56 2.84
C ASP A 60 -16.47 -24.27 3.21
N ILE A 61 -15.91 -25.02 2.25
CA ILE A 61 -14.65 -25.78 2.40
C ILE A 61 -13.60 -25.38 1.37
N HIS A 62 -14.01 -25.05 0.13
CA HIS A 62 -13.14 -24.54 -0.93
C HIS A 62 -11.83 -25.31 -1.09
N GLY A 63 -11.91 -26.63 -1.27
CA GLY A 63 -10.72 -27.46 -1.51
C GLY A 63 -9.69 -27.52 -0.37
N GLN A 64 -10.01 -27.04 0.84
CA GLN A 64 -9.19 -27.22 2.05
C GLN A 64 -9.34 -28.64 2.62
N TYR A 65 -8.88 -29.62 1.85
CA TYR A 65 -9.06 -31.03 2.15
C TYR A 65 -8.55 -31.46 3.53
N SER A 66 -7.41 -30.91 3.99
CA SER A 66 -6.89 -31.21 5.32
C SER A 66 -7.83 -30.75 6.43
N ASP A 67 -8.52 -29.64 6.24
CA ASP A 67 -9.46 -29.11 7.22
C ASP A 67 -10.81 -29.85 7.16
N LEU A 68 -11.23 -30.32 5.98
CA LEU A 68 -12.36 -31.27 5.86
C LEU A 68 -12.08 -32.55 6.66
N LEU A 69 -10.89 -33.13 6.54
CA LEU A 69 -10.52 -34.31 7.32
C LEU A 69 -10.57 -34.02 8.82
N ARG A 70 -10.07 -32.85 9.25
CA ARG A 70 -10.16 -32.37 10.64
C ARG A 70 -11.61 -32.22 11.10
N LEU A 71 -12.49 -31.68 10.26
CA LEU A 71 -13.92 -31.53 10.55
C LEU A 71 -14.57 -32.86 10.92
N PHE A 72 -14.24 -33.93 10.20
CA PHE A 72 -14.70 -35.29 10.53
C PHE A 72 -14.07 -35.86 11.81
N GLU A 73 -12.89 -35.41 12.22
CA GLU A 73 -12.32 -35.82 13.54
C GLU A 73 -13.12 -35.23 14.69
N TYR A 74 -13.63 -34.01 14.53
CA TYR A 74 -14.42 -33.30 15.54
C TYR A 74 -15.86 -33.80 15.56
N GLY A 75 -16.46 -33.97 14.38
CA GLY A 75 -17.86 -34.38 14.25
C GLY A 75 -18.13 -35.88 14.27
N GLY A 76 -17.12 -36.72 14.05
CA GLY A 76 -17.30 -38.16 13.85
C GLY A 76 -17.45 -38.53 12.38
N LEU A 77 -17.12 -39.78 12.03
CA LEU A 77 -17.25 -40.25 10.65
C LEU A 77 -18.68 -40.77 10.39
N PRO A 78 -19.24 -40.55 9.19
CA PRO A 78 -20.47 -41.22 8.77
C PRO A 78 -20.30 -42.75 8.83
N PRO A 79 -21.31 -43.52 9.27
CA PRO A 79 -22.68 -43.10 9.57
C PRO A 79 -22.91 -42.75 11.05
N ALA A 80 -21.86 -42.64 11.88
CA ALA A 80 -22.01 -42.35 13.31
C ALA A 80 -22.54 -40.93 13.58
N ALA A 81 -22.50 -40.04 12.59
CA ALA A 81 -23.13 -38.74 12.62
C ALA A 81 -23.75 -38.41 11.24
N ASN A 82 -24.90 -37.72 11.26
CA ASN A 82 -25.54 -37.19 10.06
C ASN A 82 -24.93 -35.83 9.69
N TYR A 83 -24.79 -35.57 8.40
CA TYR A 83 -24.17 -34.35 7.88
C TYR A 83 -25.00 -33.68 6.81
N LEU A 84 -25.10 -32.36 6.89
CA LEU A 84 -25.57 -31.46 5.84
C LEU A 84 -24.43 -30.50 5.50
N PHE A 85 -23.96 -30.52 4.25
CA PHE A 85 -23.05 -29.47 3.76
C PHE A 85 -23.81 -28.48 2.88
N LEU A 86 -23.50 -27.19 3.06
CA LEU A 86 -24.26 -26.09 2.46
C LEU A 86 -23.80 -25.68 1.05
N GLY A 87 -22.61 -26.07 0.61
CA GLY A 87 -22.07 -25.73 -0.71
C GLY A 87 -20.59 -25.37 -0.68
N ASP A 88 -20.06 -24.93 -1.82
CA ASP A 88 -18.70 -24.42 -2.01
C ASP A 88 -17.60 -25.40 -1.55
N TYR A 89 -17.59 -26.55 -2.21
CA TYR A 89 -16.67 -27.65 -1.96
C TYR A 89 -15.33 -27.46 -2.68
N VAL A 90 -15.38 -26.86 -3.86
CA VAL A 90 -14.26 -26.74 -4.79
C VAL A 90 -13.77 -25.30 -4.90
N ASP A 91 -12.70 -25.12 -5.67
CA ASP A 91 -12.01 -23.85 -5.93
C ASP A 91 -11.18 -23.31 -4.77
N ARG A 92 -10.26 -22.39 -5.10
CA ARG A 92 -9.35 -21.64 -4.20
C ARG A 92 -8.34 -22.47 -3.40
N GLY A 93 -8.76 -23.55 -2.75
CA GLY A 93 -7.90 -24.50 -2.06
C GLY A 93 -7.14 -25.44 -2.98
N LYS A 94 -6.11 -26.08 -2.43
CA LYS A 94 -5.11 -26.84 -3.20
C LYS A 94 -5.55 -28.25 -3.61
N GLN A 95 -6.62 -28.77 -3.02
CA GLN A 95 -7.04 -30.18 -3.13
C GLN A 95 -8.56 -30.28 -3.32
N SER A 96 -9.09 -29.59 -4.34
CA SER A 96 -10.53 -29.57 -4.62
C SER A 96 -11.02 -30.94 -5.07
N LEU A 97 -10.23 -31.67 -5.88
CA LEU A 97 -10.59 -33.02 -6.34
C LEU A 97 -10.74 -34.01 -5.19
N GLU A 98 -9.80 -34.04 -4.25
CA GLU A 98 -9.90 -34.90 -3.06
C GLU A 98 -11.11 -34.54 -2.20
N THR A 99 -11.37 -33.24 -2.02
CA THR A 99 -12.50 -32.71 -1.24
C THR A 99 -13.82 -33.21 -1.82
N ILE A 100 -14.11 -32.91 -3.09
CA ILE A 100 -15.38 -33.29 -3.69
C ILE A 100 -15.52 -34.81 -3.87
N CYS A 101 -14.44 -35.52 -4.20
CA CYS A 101 -14.51 -36.98 -4.34
C CYS A 101 -14.85 -37.68 -3.02
N LEU A 102 -14.33 -37.19 -1.88
CA LEU A 102 -14.66 -37.74 -0.56
C LEU A 102 -16.13 -37.50 -0.21
N LEU A 103 -16.64 -36.28 -0.45
CA LEU A 103 -18.03 -35.93 -0.18
C LEU A 103 -19.00 -36.75 -1.05
N LEU A 104 -18.71 -36.90 -2.35
CA LEU A 104 -19.51 -37.74 -3.25
C LEU A 104 -19.45 -39.22 -2.85
N ALA A 105 -18.29 -39.73 -2.44
CA ALA A 105 -18.16 -41.11 -1.99
C ALA A 105 -19.00 -41.38 -0.73
N TYR A 106 -19.01 -40.46 0.24
CA TYR A 106 -19.89 -40.57 1.40
C TYR A 106 -21.37 -40.44 1.05
N LYS A 107 -21.72 -39.56 0.10
CA LYS A 107 -23.10 -39.45 -0.39
C LYS A 107 -23.59 -40.77 -1.00
N ILE A 108 -22.76 -41.44 -1.79
CA ILE A 108 -23.12 -42.74 -2.38
C ILE A 108 -23.25 -43.81 -1.30
N LYS A 109 -22.36 -43.81 -0.31
CA LYS A 109 -22.33 -44.84 0.74
C LYS A 109 -23.47 -44.69 1.75
N TYR A 110 -23.82 -43.45 2.09
CA TYR A 110 -24.79 -43.11 3.13
C TYR A 110 -25.80 -42.07 2.62
N PRO A 111 -26.62 -42.38 1.60
CA PRO A 111 -27.50 -41.41 0.96
C PRO A 111 -28.54 -40.80 1.90
N GLU A 112 -28.91 -41.50 2.97
CA GLU A 112 -29.89 -41.08 3.99
C GLU A 112 -29.26 -40.43 5.24
N ASN A 113 -27.92 -40.32 5.31
CA ASN A 113 -27.22 -39.70 6.46
C ASN A 113 -26.27 -38.57 6.03
N PHE A 114 -25.95 -38.48 4.73
CA PHE A 114 -24.99 -37.53 4.19
C PHE A 114 -25.64 -36.72 3.07
N PHE A 115 -25.81 -35.42 3.31
CA PHE A 115 -26.55 -34.51 2.46
C PHE A 115 -25.65 -33.38 1.97
N LEU A 116 -25.78 -33.03 0.68
CA LEU A 116 -24.99 -32.02 0.01
C LEU A 116 -25.94 -31.05 -0.70
N LEU A 117 -25.81 -29.77 -0.40
CA LEU A 117 -26.45 -28.70 -1.15
C LEU A 117 -25.50 -28.12 -2.20
N ARG A 118 -26.05 -27.35 -3.12
CA ARG A 118 -25.32 -26.63 -4.15
C ARG A 118 -24.84 -25.28 -3.60
N GLY A 119 -23.57 -24.96 -3.78
CA GLY A 119 -23.03 -23.61 -3.64
C GLY A 119 -22.83 -22.93 -4.99
N ASN A 120 -22.41 -21.67 -4.96
CA ASN A 120 -22.15 -20.90 -6.18
C ASN A 120 -20.86 -21.35 -6.89
N HIS A 121 -19.92 -22.00 -6.18
CA HIS A 121 -18.73 -22.62 -6.77
C HIS A 121 -19.02 -23.98 -7.43
N GLU A 122 -20.20 -24.56 -7.21
CA GLU A 122 -20.72 -25.67 -8.02
C GLU A 122 -21.43 -25.18 -9.30
N CYS A 123 -21.00 -24.03 -9.83
CA CYS A 123 -21.39 -23.48 -11.14
C CYS A 123 -20.20 -23.49 -12.11
N ALA A 124 -20.48 -23.83 -13.38
CA ALA A 124 -19.46 -23.96 -14.42
C ALA A 124 -18.71 -22.65 -14.70
N SER A 125 -19.39 -21.51 -14.63
CA SER A 125 -18.76 -20.20 -14.86
C SER A 125 -17.79 -19.83 -13.74
N ILE A 126 -18.15 -20.16 -12.50
CA ILE A 126 -17.35 -19.87 -11.31
C ILE A 126 -16.16 -20.82 -11.22
N ASN A 127 -16.38 -22.13 -11.17
CA ASN A 127 -15.24 -23.05 -10.99
C ASN A 127 -14.29 -23.16 -12.18
N ARG A 128 -14.63 -22.51 -13.30
CA ARG A 128 -13.72 -22.26 -14.41
C ARG A 128 -12.67 -21.19 -14.14
N ILE A 129 -13.00 -20.20 -13.32
CA ILE A 129 -12.16 -19.03 -13.05
C ILE A 129 -11.37 -19.23 -11.74
N TYR A 130 -11.94 -19.94 -10.76
CA TYR A 130 -11.43 -19.99 -9.38
C TYR A 130 -10.58 -21.24 -9.06
N GLY A 131 -10.17 -21.98 -10.10
CA GLY A 131 -9.07 -22.95 -10.03
C GLY A 131 -9.45 -24.43 -10.20
N PHE A 132 -10.70 -24.85 -9.98
CA PHE A 132 -11.07 -26.26 -10.10
C PHE A 132 -10.97 -26.79 -11.54
N TYR A 133 -11.35 -25.98 -12.54
CA TYR A 133 -11.16 -26.31 -13.96
C TYR A 133 -9.69 -26.56 -14.29
N ASP A 134 -8.80 -25.67 -13.81
CA ASP A 134 -7.36 -25.81 -14.03
C ASP A 134 -6.81 -27.02 -13.28
N GLU A 135 -7.31 -27.32 -12.09
CA GLU A 135 -6.94 -28.53 -11.34
C GLU A 135 -7.31 -29.80 -12.12
N CYS A 136 -8.56 -29.89 -12.60
CA CYS A 136 -9.05 -31.00 -13.41
C CYS A 136 -8.26 -31.15 -14.72
N LYS A 137 -8.05 -30.04 -15.43
CA LYS A 137 -7.32 -30.00 -16.71
C LYS A 137 -5.86 -30.42 -16.54
N ARG A 138 -5.20 -29.98 -15.46
CA ARG A 138 -3.78 -30.25 -15.19
C ARG A 138 -3.54 -31.68 -14.72
N ARG A 139 -4.43 -32.23 -13.86
CA ARG A 139 -4.26 -33.57 -13.28
C ARG A 139 -4.83 -34.68 -14.15
N PHE A 140 -5.88 -34.38 -14.91
CA PHE A 140 -6.55 -35.31 -15.81
C PHE A 140 -6.76 -34.64 -17.16
N ASN A 141 -7.99 -34.20 -17.45
CA ASN A 141 -8.37 -33.57 -18.69
C ASN A 141 -9.66 -32.76 -18.52
N VAL A 142 -10.02 -31.99 -19.54
CA VAL A 142 -11.23 -31.13 -19.53
C VAL A 142 -12.54 -31.92 -19.45
N ARG A 143 -12.54 -33.21 -19.83
CA ARG A 143 -13.76 -34.05 -19.77
C ARG A 143 -14.14 -34.35 -18.32
N ILE A 144 -13.16 -34.56 -17.43
CA ILE A 144 -13.43 -34.73 -15.99
C ILE A 144 -14.13 -33.52 -15.41
N TRP A 145 -13.68 -32.30 -15.74
CA TRP A 145 -14.37 -31.08 -15.30
C TRP A 145 -15.83 -31.04 -15.77
N LYS A 146 -16.10 -31.37 -17.04
CA LYS A 146 -17.48 -31.46 -17.56
C LYS A 146 -18.34 -32.46 -16.79
N VAL A 147 -17.77 -33.62 -16.47
CA VAL A 147 -18.46 -34.67 -15.69
C VAL A 147 -18.80 -34.19 -14.27
N PHE A 148 -17.93 -33.39 -13.63
CA PHE A 148 -18.27 -32.73 -12.37
C PHE A 148 -19.37 -31.69 -12.54
N THR A 149 -19.29 -30.83 -13.55
CA THR A 149 -20.33 -29.84 -13.85
C THR A 149 -21.70 -30.49 -14.07
N ASP A 150 -21.76 -31.59 -14.82
CA ASP A 150 -22.99 -32.35 -15.04
C ASP A 150 -23.56 -32.92 -13.73
N CYS A 151 -22.70 -33.30 -12.79
CA CYS A 151 -23.09 -33.76 -11.46
C CYS A 151 -23.60 -32.60 -10.58
N PHE A 152 -22.88 -31.47 -10.58
CA PHE A 152 -23.22 -30.26 -9.82
C PHE A 152 -24.56 -29.66 -10.24
N ASN A 153 -24.90 -29.73 -11.53
CA ASN A 153 -26.19 -29.29 -12.06
C ASN A 153 -27.40 -30.05 -11.47
N CYS A 154 -27.17 -31.19 -10.81
CA CYS A 154 -28.20 -31.98 -10.17
C CYS A 154 -28.29 -31.77 -8.65
N LEU A 155 -27.40 -31.01 -8.02
CA LEU A 155 -27.41 -30.84 -6.56
C LEU A 155 -28.70 -30.16 -6.05
N PRO A 156 -29.28 -30.60 -4.93
CA PRO A 156 -30.33 -29.86 -4.21
C PRO A 156 -29.81 -28.48 -3.77
N VAL A 157 -30.70 -27.51 -3.56
CA VAL A 157 -30.28 -26.11 -3.27
C VAL A 157 -30.66 -25.64 -1.87
N ALA A 158 -31.56 -26.35 -1.20
CA ALA A 158 -31.96 -26.04 0.17
C ALA A 158 -32.33 -27.31 0.94
N ALA A 159 -32.34 -27.22 2.26
CA ALA A 159 -32.86 -28.24 3.16
C ALA A 159 -33.71 -27.61 4.27
N LEU A 160 -34.69 -28.35 4.77
CA LEU A 160 -35.55 -27.99 5.89
C LEU A 160 -35.40 -29.07 6.96
N ILE A 161 -34.84 -28.71 8.12
CA ILE A 161 -34.61 -29.61 9.24
C ILE A 161 -35.77 -29.48 10.23
N ASP A 162 -36.43 -30.61 10.53
CA ASP A 162 -37.60 -30.73 11.42
C ASP A 162 -38.65 -29.63 11.22
N GLU A 163 -38.87 -29.23 9.97
CA GLU A 163 -39.81 -28.16 9.60
C GLU A 163 -39.54 -26.80 10.25
N LYS A 164 -38.38 -26.60 10.91
CA LYS A 164 -38.06 -25.40 11.71
C LYS A 164 -36.81 -24.66 11.28
N ILE A 165 -35.81 -25.33 10.71
CA ILE A 165 -34.55 -24.70 10.30
C ILE A 165 -34.38 -24.80 8.78
N LEU A 166 -34.46 -23.65 8.09
CA LEU A 166 -34.22 -23.58 6.65
C LEU A 166 -32.74 -23.36 6.36
N CYS A 167 -32.15 -24.24 5.56
CA CYS A 167 -30.75 -24.27 5.21
C CYS A 167 -30.53 -24.00 3.72
N MET A 168 -29.57 -23.15 3.35
CA MET A 168 -29.17 -22.86 1.97
C MET A 168 -27.72 -22.36 1.91
N HIS A 169 -27.17 -22.13 0.72
CA HIS A 169 -25.81 -21.59 0.59
C HIS A 169 -25.74 -20.08 0.81
N GLY A 170 -26.42 -19.33 -0.09
CA GLY A 170 -26.51 -17.88 -0.07
C GLY A 170 -27.56 -17.41 0.91
N GLY A 171 -28.74 -17.01 0.45
CA GLY A 171 -29.74 -16.44 1.34
C GLY A 171 -31.11 -16.26 0.70
N LEU A 172 -31.91 -15.38 1.28
CA LEU A 172 -33.27 -15.14 0.83
C LEU A 172 -33.31 -14.43 -0.53
N SER A 173 -34.34 -14.74 -1.32
CA SER A 173 -34.62 -14.09 -2.60
C SER A 173 -35.88 -13.22 -2.50
N PRO A 174 -35.94 -12.06 -3.17
CA PRO A 174 -37.20 -11.31 -3.32
C PRO A 174 -38.27 -12.12 -4.04
N ASP A 175 -37.89 -13.11 -4.85
CA ASP A 175 -38.81 -13.99 -5.56
C ASP A 175 -39.27 -15.19 -4.70
N LEU A 176 -38.68 -15.40 -3.52
CA LEU A 176 -39.04 -16.51 -2.63
C LEU A 176 -40.23 -16.11 -1.75
N HIS A 177 -41.41 -16.57 -2.13
CA HIS A 177 -42.66 -16.36 -1.41
C HIS A 177 -43.26 -17.63 -0.83
N SER A 178 -42.91 -18.80 -1.39
CA SER A 178 -43.29 -20.13 -0.90
C SER A 178 -42.11 -21.10 -1.04
N LEU A 179 -41.96 -22.01 -0.06
CA LEU A 179 -40.97 -23.09 -0.14
C LEU A 179 -41.23 -24.05 -1.32
N ASP A 180 -42.47 -24.11 -1.83
CA ASP A 180 -42.79 -24.88 -3.03
C ASP A 180 -42.09 -24.35 -4.28
N GLN A 181 -41.72 -23.06 -4.32
CA GLN A 181 -40.94 -22.53 -5.43
C GLN A 181 -39.56 -23.19 -5.50
N ILE A 182 -38.97 -23.53 -4.35
CA ILE A 182 -37.70 -24.26 -4.28
C ILE A 182 -37.90 -25.71 -4.75
N ARG A 183 -38.98 -26.36 -4.30
CA ARG A 183 -39.33 -27.74 -4.69
C ARG A 183 -39.49 -27.89 -6.21
N ASN A 184 -40.02 -26.85 -6.87
CA ASN A 184 -40.34 -26.85 -8.30
C ASN A 184 -39.21 -26.36 -9.22
N LEU A 185 -38.04 -25.99 -8.69
CA LEU A 185 -36.88 -25.65 -9.53
C LEU A 185 -36.44 -26.88 -10.34
N ALA A 186 -36.29 -26.69 -11.65
CA ALA A 186 -35.91 -27.76 -12.57
C ALA A 186 -34.45 -28.19 -12.35
N ARG A 187 -34.20 -29.50 -12.35
CA ARG A 187 -32.86 -30.10 -12.37
C ARG A 187 -32.80 -31.22 -13.41
N PRO A 188 -31.67 -31.42 -14.13
CA PRO A 188 -30.44 -30.64 -14.06
C PRO A 188 -30.57 -29.23 -14.66
N THR A 189 -29.92 -28.25 -14.06
CA THR A 189 -29.87 -26.87 -14.60
C THR A 189 -28.53 -26.22 -14.29
N ASP A 190 -28.06 -25.37 -15.20
CA ASP A 190 -27.01 -24.40 -14.87
C ASP A 190 -27.60 -23.25 -14.03
N VAL A 191 -26.75 -22.49 -13.35
CA VAL A 191 -27.17 -21.34 -12.53
C VAL A 191 -27.42 -20.14 -13.45
N PRO A 192 -28.64 -19.57 -13.49
CA PRO A 192 -28.92 -18.38 -14.28
C PRO A 192 -28.27 -17.13 -13.67
N ASP A 193 -28.12 -16.07 -14.46
CA ASP A 193 -27.56 -14.80 -13.97
C ASP A 193 -28.48 -14.07 -12.98
N THR A 194 -29.79 -14.35 -13.00
CA THR A 194 -30.80 -13.74 -12.12
C THR A 194 -31.91 -14.72 -11.72
N GLY A 195 -32.70 -14.35 -10.69
CA GLY A 195 -33.88 -15.07 -10.23
C GLY A 195 -33.60 -16.01 -9.06
N LEU A 196 -34.64 -16.72 -8.62
CA LEU A 196 -34.64 -17.51 -7.38
C LEU A 196 -33.41 -18.43 -7.20
N LEU A 197 -33.04 -19.22 -8.21
CA LEU A 197 -31.90 -20.13 -8.11
C LEU A 197 -30.58 -19.37 -7.93
N CYS A 198 -30.40 -18.25 -8.63
CA CYS A 198 -29.23 -17.39 -8.46
C CYS A 198 -29.20 -16.86 -7.02
N ASP A 199 -30.32 -16.35 -6.53
CA ASP A 199 -30.39 -15.71 -5.22
C ASP A 199 -30.17 -16.65 -4.04
N LEU A 200 -30.67 -17.89 -4.11
CA LEU A 200 -30.42 -18.92 -3.09
C LEU A 200 -28.93 -19.27 -2.96
N LEU A 201 -28.12 -18.97 -3.98
CA LEU A 201 -26.68 -19.25 -4.00
C LEU A 201 -25.82 -17.99 -3.77
N TRP A 202 -26.35 -16.78 -4.00
CA TRP A 202 -25.56 -15.55 -4.07
C TRP A 202 -26.02 -14.39 -3.17
N SER A 203 -27.24 -14.42 -2.65
CA SER A 203 -27.73 -13.30 -1.84
C SER A 203 -27.05 -13.23 -0.47
N ASP A 204 -26.98 -12.03 0.12
CA ASP A 204 -26.26 -11.77 1.37
C ASP A 204 -27.06 -10.96 2.41
N PRO A 205 -27.03 -11.32 3.70
CA PRO A 205 -27.56 -10.44 4.75
C PRO A 205 -26.70 -9.19 4.89
N SER A 206 -27.33 -8.04 5.12
CA SER A 206 -26.63 -6.76 5.36
C SER A 206 -27.25 -5.99 6.52
N LYS A 207 -26.41 -5.44 7.40
CA LYS A 207 -26.83 -4.57 8.52
C LYS A 207 -27.14 -3.14 8.06
N ASP A 208 -26.67 -2.76 6.87
CA ASP A 208 -26.79 -1.41 6.32
C ASP A 208 -28.02 -1.22 5.42
N VAL A 209 -28.80 -2.28 5.21
CA VAL A 209 -29.99 -2.30 4.35
C VAL A 209 -31.24 -2.60 5.17
N GLN A 210 -32.30 -1.84 4.90
CA GLN A 210 -33.66 -2.17 5.33
C GLN A 210 -34.44 -2.63 4.10
N GLY A 211 -35.01 -3.84 4.14
CA GLY A 211 -35.65 -4.46 2.99
C GLY A 211 -34.67 -5.18 2.07
N TRP A 212 -34.79 -4.94 0.75
CA TRP A 212 -33.91 -5.51 -0.29
C TRP A 212 -32.95 -4.44 -0.83
N GLY A 213 -31.69 -4.82 -1.04
CA GLY A 213 -30.65 -3.98 -1.63
C GLY A 213 -29.95 -4.70 -2.78
N MET A 214 -29.14 -3.96 -3.55
CA MET A 214 -28.25 -4.58 -4.54
C MET A 214 -27.06 -5.23 -3.81
N ASN A 215 -26.59 -6.38 -4.30
CA ASN A 215 -25.41 -7.01 -3.73
C ASN A 215 -24.13 -6.39 -4.33
N ASP A 216 -23.15 -6.06 -3.48
CA ASP A 216 -21.83 -5.55 -3.85
C ASP A 216 -21.04 -6.54 -4.74
N ARG A 217 -21.46 -7.82 -4.74
CA ARG A 217 -20.92 -8.86 -5.65
C ARG A 217 -21.31 -8.64 -7.12
N GLY A 218 -22.22 -7.71 -7.42
CA GLY A 218 -22.71 -7.44 -8.78
C GLY A 218 -23.68 -8.50 -9.31
N VAL A 219 -24.15 -9.40 -8.44
CA VAL A 219 -25.10 -10.48 -8.74
C VAL A 219 -26.00 -10.71 -7.53
N SER A 220 -27.28 -10.98 -7.75
CA SER A 220 -28.28 -11.13 -6.68
C SER A 220 -28.46 -9.88 -5.79
N TYR A 221 -29.03 -10.08 -4.60
CA TYR A 221 -29.52 -9.05 -3.69
C TYR A 221 -28.87 -9.15 -2.31
N THR A 222 -28.87 -8.02 -1.59
CA THR A 222 -28.70 -8.00 -0.14
C THR A 222 -30.05 -7.88 0.56
N PHE A 223 -30.16 -8.38 1.79
CA PHE A 223 -31.41 -8.29 2.56
C PHE A 223 -31.18 -7.90 4.02
N GLY A 224 -32.11 -7.09 4.55
CA GLY A 224 -32.12 -6.60 5.92
C GLY A 224 -32.71 -7.59 6.93
N ALA A 225 -32.55 -7.27 8.22
CA ALA A 225 -33.09 -8.08 9.31
C ALA A 225 -34.62 -8.17 9.27
N ASP A 226 -35.29 -7.12 8.76
CA ASP A 226 -36.74 -7.10 8.58
C ASP A 226 -37.22 -8.20 7.63
N LYS A 227 -36.46 -8.51 6.57
CA LYS A 227 -36.80 -9.58 5.62
C LYS A 227 -36.61 -10.97 6.18
N VAL A 228 -35.62 -11.16 7.06
CA VAL A 228 -35.44 -12.41 7.80
C VAL A 228 -36.63 -12.66 8.73
N SER A 229 -36.99 -11.67 9.56
CA SER A 229 -38.10 -11.81 10.51
C SER A 229 -39.45 -12.00 9.82
N GLU A 230 -39.70 -11.25 8.74
CA GLU A 230 -40.91 -11.38 7.91
C GLU A 230 -41.03 -12.79 7.33
N PHE A 231 -39.94 -13.31 6.76
CA PHE A 231 -39.92 -14.63 6.14
C PHE A 231 -40.16 -15.75 7.14
N LEU A 232 -39.44 -15.75 8.27
CA LEU A 232 -39.57 -16.76 9.31
C LEU A 232 -40.97 -16.79 9.91
N GLN A 233 -41.54 -15.61 10.19
CA GLN A 233 -42.91 -15.52 10.72
C GLN A 233 -43.94 -16.04 9.71
N LYS A 234 -43.78 -15.73 8.43
CA LYS A 234 -44.69 -16.16 7.37
C LYS A 234 -44.69 -17.68 7.19
N HIS A 235 -43.55 -18.33 7.39
CA HIS A 235 -43.35 -19.76 7.13
C HIS A 235 -43.32 -20.63 8.39
N ASP A 236 -43.58 -20.06 9.58
CA ASP A 236 -43.51 -20.73 10.89
C ASP A 236 -42.16 -21.44 11.16
N LEU A 237 -41.07 -20.76 10.78
CA LEU A 237 -39.70 -21.22 10.94
C LEU A 237 -39.01 -20.50 12.10
N ASP A 238 -38.03 -21.16 12.72
CA ASP A 238 -37.30 -20.62 13.87
C ASP A 238 -35.94 -20.03 13.49
N LEU A 239 -35.26 -20.60 12.47
CA LEU A 239 -33.89 -20.23 12.11
C LEU A 239 -33.63 -20.39 10.60
N ILE A 240 -32.88 -19.46 10.03
CA ILE A 240 -32.20 -19.65 8.73
C ILE A 240 -30.73 -19.98 8.98
N CYS A 241 -30.23 -21.06 8.39
CA CYS A 241 -28.83 -21.43 8.39
C CYS A 241 -28.25 -21.28 6.98
N ARG A 242 -27.17 -20.51 6.83
CA ARG A 242 -26.52 -20.28 5.54
C ARG A 242 -24.99 -20.35 5.60
N ALA A 243 -24.34 -20.21 4.46
CA ALA A 243 -22.88 -20.19 4.31
C ALA A 243 -22.41 -18.98 3.49
N HIS A 244 -21.48 -19.13 2.53
CA HIS A 244 -21.13 -18.16 1.48
C HIS A 244 -20.40 -16.86 1.89
N GLN A 245 -20.47 -16.43 3.16
CA GLN A 245 -19.72 -15.29 3.70
C GLN A 245 -18.70 -15.77 4.73
N VAL A 246 -17.44 -15.37 4.54
CA VAL A 246 -16.36 -15.63 5.51
C VAL A 246 -16.64 -14.82 6.78
N VAL A 247 -16.68 -15.50 7.93
CA VAL A 247 -16.96 -14.91 9.25
C VAL A 247 -15.84 -15.27 10.23
N GLU A 248 -15.49 -14.34 11.12
CA GLU A 248 -14.26 -14.39 11.95
C GLU A 248 -14.18 -15.64 12.83
N ASP A 249 -15.25 -15.96 13.56
CA ASP A 249 -15.29 -17.13 14.46
C ASP A 249 -15.74 -18.43 13.76
N GLY A 250 -15.88 -18.41 12.43
CA GLY A 250 -16.45 -19.51 11.65
C GLY A 250 -17.97 -19.59 11.71
N TYR A 251 -18.62 -18.79 12.56
CA TYR A 251 -20.06 -18.55 12.51
C TYR A 251 -20.39 -17.09 12.89
N GLU A 252 -21.51 -16.56 12.39
CA GLU A 252 -22.04 -15.24 12.80
C GLU A 252 -23.58 -15.27 12.84
N PHE A 253 -24.16 -14.65 13.87
CA PHE A 253 -25.61 -14.45 13.95
C PHE A 253 -26.03 -13.09 13.37
N PHE A 254 -27.19 -13.09 12.73
CA PHE A 254 -27.87 -11.92 12.17
C PHE A 254 -29.35 -11.89 12.59
N ALA A 255 -30.00 -10.74 12.46
CA ALA A 255 -31.42 -10.51 12.75
C ALA A 255 -31.86 -11.10 14.11
N ASP A 256 -31.29 -10.61 15.22
CA ASP A 256 -31.60 -11.09 16.58
C ASP A 256 -31.47 -12.62 16.75
N ARG A 257 -30.43 -13.21 16.12
CA ARG A 257 -30.11 -14.65 16.10
C ARG A 257 -31.10 -15.52 15.32
N GLN A 258 -31.92 -14.92 14.47
CA GLN A 258 -32.84 -15.62 13.59
C GLN A 258 -32.20 -16.13 12.29
N LEU A 259 -30.99 -15.66 11.96
CA LEU A 259 -30.17 -16.21 10.88
C LEU A 259 -28.75 -16.47 11.40
N VAL A 260 -28.16 -17.59 10.99
CA VAL A 260 -26.76 -17.92 11.23
C VAL A 260 -26.02 -18.19 9.93
N THR A 261 -24.84 -17.60 9.78
CA THR A 261 -23.87 -17.92 8.74
C THR A 261 -22.82 -18.85 9.30
N ILE A 262 -22.49 -19.94 8.60
CA ILE A 262 -21.46 -20.92 8.95
C ILE A 262 -20.39 -20.95 7.87
N PHE A 263 -19.13 -20.91 8.27
CA PHE A 263 -17.96 -21.06 7.41
C PHE A 263 -17.04 -22.11 8.01
N SER A 264 -16.78 -23.22 7.30
CA SER A 264 -16.10 -24.39 7.89
C SER A 264 -14.61 -24.46 7.59
N ALA A 265 -14.09 -23.58 6.74
CA ALA A 265 -12.67 -23.48 6.38
C ALA A 265 -11.90 -22.48 7.28
N PRO A 266 -11.08 -22.94 8.23
CA PRO A 266 -10.23 -22.07 9.06
C PRO A 266 -9.03 -21.55 8.28
N ASN A 267 -8.58 -20.34 8.63
CA ASN A 267 -7.51 -19.63 7.92
C ASN A 267 -7.73 -19.77 6.41
N TYR A 268 -8.89 -19.28 5.97
CA TYR A 268 -9.43 -19.54 4.65
C TYR A 268 -8.37 -19.35 3.57
N CYS A 269 -8.08 -20.42 2.83
CA CYS A 269 -7.03 -20.52 1.80
C CYS A 269 -5.62 -20.06 2.21
N GLY A 270 -5.34 -19.88 3.50
CA GLY A 270 -4.07 -19.38 4.03
C GLY A 270 -3.96 -17.84 4.09
N GLU A 271 -5.05 -17.12 3.86
CA GLU A 271 -5.08 -15.66 3.67
C GLU A 271 -5.83 -14.91 4.78
N PHE A 272 -6.68 -15.62 5.53
CA PHE A 272 -7.54 -15.05 6.58
C PHE A 272 -7.10 -15.55 7.96
N ASP A 273 -7.49 -14.85 9.02
CA ASP A 273 -7.26 -15.31 10.41
C ASP A 273 -8.53 -15.86 11.06
N ASN A 274 -9.51 -16.27 10.24
CA ASN A 274 -10.78 -16.79 10.72
C ASN A 274 -10.65 -18.21 11.29
N ALA A 275 -11.49 -18.55 12.25
CA ALA A 275 -11.78 -19.93 12.59
C ALA A 275 -12.78 -20.54 11.57
N GLY A 276 -12.82 -21.86 11.50
CA GLY A 276 -13.92 -22.59 10.88
C GLY A 276 -14.90 -23.04 11.96
N ALA A 277 -16.16 -23.28 11.62
CA ALA A 277 -17.13 -23.86 12.53
C ALA A 277 -17.98 -24.94 11.88
N MET A 278 -18.57 -25.78 12.72
CA MET A 278 -19.63 -26.73 12.38
C MET A 278 -20.74 -26.59 13.42
N MET A 279 -21.97 -26.42 12.96
CA MET A 279 -23.14 -26.39 13.85
C MET A 279 -23.66 -27.81 14.05
N SER A 280 -23.94 -28.20 15.28
CA SER A 280 -24.64 -29.44 15.62
C SER A 280 -26.04 -29.08 16.11
N VAL A 281 -27.04 -29.67 15.49
CA VAL A 281 -28.45 -29.62 15.90
C VAL A 281 -28.76 -30.96 16.54
N ASP A 282 -29.18 -30.97 17.79
CA ASP A 282 -29.59 -32.20 18.49
C ASP A 282 -31.10 -32.47 18.34
N ASP A 283 -31.57 -33.59 18.87
CA ASP A 283 -32.97 -34.05 18.80
C ASP A 283 -33.96 -33.05 19.43
N THR A 284 -33.48 -32.06 20.20
CA THR A 284 -34.30 -31.00 20.79
C THR A 284 -34.23 -29.68 20.00
N LEU A 285 -33.64 -29.72 18.80
CA LEU A 285 -33.33 -28.56 17.97
C LEU A 285 -32.38 -27.55 18.62
N MET A 286 -31.60 -27.98 19.62
CA MET A 286 -30.59 -27.11 20.23
C MET A 286 -29.37 -26.99 19.31
N CYS A 287 -29.06 -25.76 18.92
CA CYS A 287 -27.89 -25.46 18.10
C CYS A 287 -26.64 -25.24 18.98
N SER A 288 -25.58 -25.99 18.70
CA SER A 288 -24.27 -25.82 19.33
C SER A 288 -23.16 -25.76 18.28
N PHE A 289 -22.07 -25.05 18.58
CA PHE A 289 -20.98 -24.83 17.61
C PHE A 289 -19.70 -25.52 18.05
N GLN A 290 -19.07 -26.22 17.10
CA GLN A 290 -17.72 -26.76 17.23
C GLN A 290 -16.77 -25.89 16.42
N ILE A 291 -15.83 -25.24 17.11
CA ILE A 291 -14.90 -24.29 16.49
C ILE A 291 -13.61 -25.00 16.10
N LEU A 292 -13.31 -24.99 14.81
CA LEU A 292 -12.10 -25.50 14.21
C LEU A 292 -11.09 -24.35 14.06
N LYS A 293 -10.09 -24.30 14.94
CA LYS A 293 -9.03 -23.28 14.84
C LYS A 293 -8.05 -23.59 13.68
N PRO A 294 -7.37 -22.57 13.12
CA PRO A 294 -6.28 -22.79 12.18
C PRO A 294 -5.22 -23.77 12.73
N ALA A 295 -4.70 -24.66 11.88
CA ALA A 295 -3.64 -25.57 12.28
C ALA A 295 -2.34 -24.78 12.58
N GLU A 296 -1.73 -24.99 13.74
CA GLU A 296 -0.47 -24.34 14.09
C GLU A 296 0.64 -24.71 13.10
N LYS A 297 1.32 -23.71 12.52
CA LYS A 297 2.53 -23.94 11.73
C LYS A 297 3.59 -24.50 12.68
N LYS A 298 4.00 -25.77 12.49
CA LYS A 298 5.19 -26.32 13.16
C LYS A 298 6.36 -25.36 12.88
N LYS A 299 6.80 -24.62 13.90
CA LYS A 299 8.10 -23.94 13.86
C LYS A 299 9.14 -25.02 13.58
N LEU A 300 9.97 -24.82 12.55
CA LEU A 300 11.18 -25.60 12.35
C LEU A 300 12.12 -25.30 13.52
N ASN A 301 11.92 -25.99 14.65
CA ASN A 301 12.90 -26.08 15.71
C ASN A 301 13.91 -27.14 15.28
N PHE A 302 15.10 -26.69 14.90
CA PHE A 302 16.27 -27.55 14.92
C PHE A 302 16.57 -27.89 16.39
N GLY A 303 16.31 -29.14 16.77
CA GLY A 303 16.82 -29.74 17.99
C GLY A 303 15.78 -30.29 18.97
N SER A 304 15.99 -31.56 19.32
CA SER A 304 15.43 -32.32 20.44
C SER A 304 14.07 -33.03 20.24
N THR A 305 14.18 -34.34 20.11
CA THR A 305 13.13 -35.35 20.14
C THR A 305 12.47 -35.39 21.51
N THR A 306 11.23 -34.92 21.65
CA THR A 306 10.32 -35.35 22.72
C THR A 306 8.89 -35.41 22.19
N THR A 307 8.24 -36.54 22.47
CA THR A 307 6.86 -36.89 22.12
C THR A 307 5.87 -35.99 22.85
N SER A 308 5.11 -35.16 22.13
CA SER A 308 3.98 -34.41 22.70
C SER A 308 2.66 -35.17 22.51
N LYS A 309 1.93 -35.33 23.60
CA LYS A 309 0.59 -35.93 23.69
C LYS A 309 -0.47 -35.00 23.08
N LEU A 310 -1.49 -35.61 22.46
CA LEU A 310 -2.71 -34.97 21.95
C LEU A 310 -3.44 -34.24 23.09
N GLY A 311 -3.71 -32.94 22.93
CA GLY A 311 -4.55 -32.17 23.85
C GLY A 311 -6.04 -32.49 23.68
N THR A 312 -6.76 -32.56 24.78
CA THR A 312 -8.21 -32.80 24.85
C THR A 312 -9.02 -31.65 24.24
N PRO A 313 -10.18 -31.92 23.59
CA PRO A 313 -11.03 -30.87 23.03
C PRO A 313 -11.64 -29.99 24.13
N GLN A 314 -11.76 -28.69 23.89
CA GLN A 314 -12.49 -27.77 24.79
C GLN A 314 -14.01 -27.91 24.60
N PRO A 315 -14.83 -27.66 25.65
CA PRO A 315 -16.28 -27.76 25.55
C PRO A 315 -16.86 -26.73 24.56
N GLY A 316 -17.75 -27.17 23.68
CA GLY A 316 -18.45 -26.30 22.72
C GLY A 316 -19.37 -25.28 23.41
N VAL A 317 -19.60 -24.14 22.75
CA VAL A 317 -20.56 -23.13 23.20
C VAL A 317 -21.97 -23.62 22.90
N LYS A 318 -22.79 -23.81 23.94
CA LYS A 318 -24.22 -24.15 23.82
C LYS A 318 -25.05 -22.88 23.90
N ILE A 319 -25.96 -22.68 22.96
CA ILE A 319 -26.92 -21.55 22.96
C ILE A 319 -28.32 -22.16 22.93
N ASP A 320 -29.10 -21.89 23.98
CA ASP A 320 -30.50 -22.29 24.05
C ASP A 320 -31.38 -21.20 23.42
N LEU A 321 -32.06 -21.53 22.32
CA LEU A 321 -32.90 -20.60 21.55
C LEU A 321 -34.36 -20.59 22.02
N PHE A 322 -34.78 -21.48 22.93
CA PHE A 322 -36.20 -21.74 23.19
C PHE A 322 -36.83 -21.03 24.40
N THR A 323 -36.14 -20.09 25.06
CA THR A 323 -36.74 -19.31 26.16
C THR A 323 -37.27 -17.94 25.72
N ARG A 324 -38.50 -17.91 25.18
CA ARG A 324 -39.30 -16.68 25.05
C ARG A 324 -39.84 -16.27 26.44
N SER A 325 -39.15 -15.40 27.16
CA SER A 325 -39.68 -14.74 28.35
C SER A 325 -39.40 -13.23 28.33
N ARG A 326 -40.46 -12.46 28.58
CA ARG A 326 -40.56 -11.00 28.47
C ARG A 326 -39.69 -10.25 29.50
N SER A 327 -39.22 -9.08 29.07
CA SER A 327 -38.75 -7.90 29.83
C SER A 327 -37.28 -7.85 30.32
N PRO A 328 -36.63 -6.66 30.30
CA PRO A 328 -35.19 -6.54 30.42
C PRO A 328 -34.78 -6.21 31.86
N LEU A 329 -33.86 -6.99 32.43
CA LEU A 329 -33.11 -6.55 33.61
C LEU A 329 -31.69 -7.11 33.65
N ARG A 330 -30.78 -6.18 33.93
CA ARG A 330 -29.35 -6.32 34.14
C ARG A 330 -28.98 -7.39 35.17
N CYS A 331 -27.89 -8.12 34.92
CA CYS A 331 -26.89 -8.55 35.91
C CYS A 331 -25.63 -8.99 35.12
N LEU A 332 -24.51 -8.26 35.04
CA LEU A 332 -23.44 -7.96 36.02
C LEU A 332 -22.79 -9.18 36.69
N ILE A 333 -21.45 -9.12 36.71
CA ILE A 333 -20.39 -9.99 37.30
C ILE A 333 -19.67 -10.81 36.19
N SER A 334 -18.35 -10.72 35.96
CA SER A 334 -17.25 -9.94 36.57
C SER A 334 -16.02 -10.06 35.65
N SER A 335 -15.49 -8.96 35.13
CA SER A 335 -14.13 -8.88 34.57
C SER A 335 -13.24 -8.12 35.56
N LYS A 336 -12.58 -8.89 36.44
CA LYS A 336 -11.34 -8.45 37.07
C LYS A 336 -10.21 -9.21 36.39
N GLU A 337 -9.10 -8.49 36.21
CA GLU A 337 -7.85 -8.88 35.56
C GLU A 337 -7.82 -8.70 34.04
N ILE A 338 -7.47 -7.47 33.63
CA ILE A 338 -6.32 -7.15 32.77
C ILE A 338 -6.15 -5.63 32.90
N SER A 339 -5.29 -5.22 33.83
CA SER A 339 -4.78 -3.84 33.94
C SER A 339 -3.34 -3.91 34.44
N PHE A 340 -2.42 -4.06 33.50
CA PHE A 340 -1.04 -3.64 33.68
C PHE A 340 -0.59 -3.11 32.32
N TRP A 341 -0.07 -1.87 32.31
CA TRP A 341 0.26 -1.02 31.15
C TRP A 341 -0.80 -0.02 30.67
N MET A 342 -1.32 0.79 31.59
CA MET A 342 -1.65 2.21 31.31
C MET A 342 -1.33 3.05 32.54
N GLN A 343 -0.06 3.42 32.69
CA GLN A 343 0.37 4.48 33.60
C GLN A 343 1.47 5.25 32.88
N TYR A 344 1.11 6.44 32.40
CA TYR A 344 1.91 7.67 32.22
C TYR A 344 1.37 8.47 31.03
N GLY A 345 0.62 9.52 31.33
CA GLY A 345 0.16 10.49 30.34
C GLY A 345 -1.17 11.15 30.71
N GLY A 346 -1.28 11.71 31.92
CA GLY A 346 -2.41 12.56 32.28
C GLY A 346 -2.30 13.92 31.61
N LEU A 347 -3.39 14.40 31.01
CA LEU A 347 -3.68 15.81 30.83
C LEU A 347 -5.14 16.07 31.23
N ILE A 348 -5.26 17.15 31.98
CA ILE A 348 -6.38 17.61 32.80
C ILE A 348 -7.59 17.92 31.92
N TYR A 349 -8.74 17.32 32.25
CA TYR A 349 -10.05 17.65 31.71
C TYR A 349 -10.71 18.62 32.69
N ASP A 350 -10.69 19.91 32.36
CA ASP A 350 -11.42 20.92 33.11
C ASP A 350 -12.89 20.94 32.66
N LYS A 351 -13.79 20.72 33.61
CA LYS A 351 -15.23 20.80 33.47
C LYS A 351 -15.67 22.16 33.99
N GLU A 352 -15.69 23.20 33.15
CA GLU A 352 -16.57 24.36 33.32
C GLU A 352 -16.44 25.38 32.17
N SER A 353 -17.26 25.23 31.12
CA SER A 353 -18.00 26.37 30.55
C SER A 353 -18.99 25.86 29.48
N LYS A 354 -20.26 25.78 29.86
CA LYS A 354 -21.38 25.76 28.92
C LYS A 354 -21.43 27.09 28.19
N LYS A 355 -21.29 27.08 26.86
CA LYS A 355 -21.97 27.98 25.91
C LYS A 355 -21.56 27.59 24.48
N GLN A 356 -22.40 26.82 23.81
CA GLN A 356 -22.39 26.73 22.35
C GLN A 356 -23.67 27.38 21.87
N THR A 357 -23.54 28.60 21.39
CA THR A 357 -24.57 29.37 20.69
C THR A 357 -24.79 28.75 19.31
N SER A 358 -25.96 28.15 19.12
CA SER A 358 -26.53 27.88 17.81
C SER A 358 -27.00 29.19 17.17
N PHE A 359 -26.50 29.51 15.98
CA PHE A 359 -27.16 30.47 15.09
C PHE A 359 -27.41 29.83 13.73
N TRP A 360 -28.64 30.04 13.27
CA TRP A 360 -29.38 29.38 12.21
C TRP A 360 -28.93 29.78 10.80
N LEU A 361 -29.34 28.99 9.81
CA LEU A 361 -30.20 29.51 8.74
C LEU A 361 -31.10 28.40 8.17
N SER A 362 -32.39 28.57 8.46
CA SER A 362 -33.54 27.86 7.92
C SER A 362 -34.12 28.60 6.71
N ASP A 363 -34.33 27.85 5.62
CA ASP A 363 -35.43 27.86 4.62
C ASP A 363 -35.75 29.16 3.83
N PRO A 364 -36.22 29.05 2.56
CA PRO A 364 -37.66 28.86 2.39
C PRO A 364 -38.09 27.93 1.24
N SER A 365 -39.09 27.10 1.55
CA SER A 365 -40.08 26.54 0.62
C SER A 365 -40.59 27.53 -0.45
N PRO A 366 -40.88 27.07 -1.70
CA PRO A 366 -41.74 27.79 -2.62
C PRO A 366 -43.18 27.28 -2.55
N ARG A 367 -44.10 28.25 -2.51
CA ARG A 367 -45.56 28.07 -2.56
C ARG A 367 -46.02 27.32 -3.80
N VAL A 368 -47.01 26.46 -3.58
CA VAL A 368 -47.88 25.86 -4.59
C VAL A 368 -48.57 26.95 -5.42
N ARG A 369 -48.40 26.93 -6.75
CA ARG A 369 -49.37 27.43 -7.72
C ARG A 369 -49.69 26.30 -8.70
N SER A 370 -50.97 26.03 -8.81
CA SER A 370 -51.62 25.14 -9.77
C SER A 370 -51.37 25.58 -11.22
N GLY A 371 -50.99 24.64 -12.08
CA GLY A 371 -50.90 24.79 -13.53
C GLY A 371 -50.36 23.51 -14.17
N GLU A 372 -51.15 22.94 -15.06
CA GLU A 372 -50.98 21.63 -15.72
C GLU A 372 -49.73 21.52 -16.60
N GLY A 373 -49.24 20.28 -16.78
CA GLY A 373 -48.52 19.85 -17.99
C GLY A 373 -47.07 19.38 -17.81
N GLY A 374 -46.86 18.07 -18.01
CA GLY A 374 -45.68 17.57 -18.74
C GLY A 374 -44.43 17.12 -17.94
N THR A 375 -44.03 15.87 -18.23
CA THR A 375 -42.70 15.26 -18.14
C THR A 375 -42.08 14.96 -16.75
N LYS A 376 -42.12 13.67 -16.39
CA LYS A 376 -41.33 13.03 -15.32
C LYS A 376 -39.83 13.30 -15.53
N LYS A 377 -39.21 14.05 -14.61
CA LYS A 377 -37.75 14.12 -14.45
C LYS A 377 -37.22 12.82 -13.83
N ILE A 378 -36.39 12.13 -14.60
CA ILE A 378 -35.57 10.99 -14.20
C ILE A 378 -34.54 11.47 -13.15
N ARG A 379 -34.37 10.74 -12.04
CA ARG A 379 -33.27 10.94 -11.08
C ARG A 379 -31.95 10.47 -11.75
N PRO A 380 -30.84 11.21 -11.65
CA PRO A 380 -29.57 10.79 -12.27
C PRO A 380 -29.01 9.55 -11.56
N MET A 381 -28.51 8.60 -12.36
CA MET A 381 -27.79 7.40 -11.94
C MET A 381 -26.43 7.76 -11.30
N GLY A 382 -25.92 6.92 -10.40
CA GLY A 382 -24.64 7.11 -9.71
C GLY A 382 -23.43 7.04 -10.65
N LYS A 383 -22.37 7.78 -10.31
CA LYS A 383 -21.10 7.91 -11.05
C LYS A 383 -20.50 6.52 -11.38
N GLU A 384 -20.39 6.17 -12.66
CA GLU A 384 -19.83 4.89 -13.13
C GLU A 384 -18.29 4.89 -13.03
N HIS A 385 -17.72 4.26 -11.99
CA HIS A 385 -16.26 4.09 -11.84
C HIS A 385 -15.83 2.67 -12.23
N LEU A 386 -14.70 2.50 -12.92
CA LEU A 386 -14.14 1.19 -13.28
C LEU A 386 -13.97 0.30 -12.04
N GLN A 387 -14.51 -0.92 -12.07
CA GLN A 387 -14.47 -1.84 -10.92
C GLN A 387 -13.03 -2.11 -10.46
N VAL A 388 -12.09 -2.28 -11.40
CA VAL A 388 -10.65 -2.48 -11.11
C VAL A 388 -10.06 -1.38 -10.24
N LEU A 389 -10.41 -0.13 -10.53
CA LEU A 389 -9.89 1.03 -9.81
C LEU A 389 -10.56 1.16 -8.44
N SER A 390 -11.87 0.89 -8.37
CA SER A 390 -12.62 0.91 -7.12
C SER A 390 -12.14 -0.16 -6.12
N ALA A 391 -11.82 -1.35 -6.62
CA ALA A 391 -11.29 -2.45 -5.81
C ALA A 391 -9.92 -2.11 -5.22
N LEU A 392 -9.04 -1.49 -6.01
CA LEU A 392 -7.74 -1.03 -5.54
C LEU A 392 -7.86 0.11 -4.52
N ASP A 393 -8.79 1.05 -4.73
CA ASP A 393 -9.01 2.15 -3.78
C ASP A 393 -9.63 1.69 -2.45
N ALA A 394 -10.38 0.58 -2.46
CA ALA A 394 -10.99 -0.03 -1.27
C ALA A 394 -10.12 -1.10 -0.61
N ALA A 395 -9.07 -1.59 -1.29
CA ALA A 395 -8.24 -2.70 -0.83
C ALA A 395 -7.54 -2.40 0.51
N LYS A 396 -7.57 -3.38 1.42
CA LYS A 396 -6.82 -3.32 2.68
C LYS A 396 -5.32 -3.44 2.42
N THR A 397 -4.51 -2.88 3.31
CA THR A 397 -3.06 -3.02 3.27
C THR A 397 -2.63 -4.47 3.46
N GLN A 398 -2.13 -5.09 2.39
CA GLN A 398 -1.51 -6.43 2.39
C GLN A 398 0.02 -6.39 2.49
N TRP A 399 0.65 -7.53 2.80
CA TRP A 399 2.12 -7.71 2.84
C TRP A 399 2.83 -7.35 1.54
N TYR A 400 2.14 -7.52 0.41
CA TYR A 400 2.63 -7.09 -0.89
C TYR A 400 2.97 -5.60 -0.92
N HIS A 401 2.15 -4.73 -0.33
CA HIS A 401 2.41 -3.28 -0.28
C HIS A 401 3.70 -2.97 0.47
N PHE A 402 3.99 -3.67 1.56
CA PHE A 402 5.28 -3.52 2.27
C PHE A 402 6.46 -3.97 1.41
N THR A 403 6.31 -5.07 0.68
CA THR A 403 7.34 -5.53 -0.26
C THR A 403 7.56 -4.51 -1.37
N ALA A 404 6.49 -3.91 -1.91
CA ALA A 404 6.55 -2.85 -2.91
C ALA A 404 7.23 -1.59 -2.36
N ILE A 405 6.96 -1.18 -1.11
CA ILE A 405 7.63 -0.06 -0.45
C ILE A 405 9.14 -0.30 -0.36
N VAL A 406 9.57 -1.49 0.07
CA VAL A 406 11.00 -1.81 0.16
C VAL A 406 11.64 -1.81 -1.24
N VAL A 407 11.02 -2.49 -2.21
CA VAL A 407 11.58 -2.63 -3.56
C VAL A 407 11.64 -1.29 -4.30
N ALA A 408 10.60 -0.44 -4.19
CA ALA A 408 10.58 0.90 -4.76
C ALA A 408 11.49 1.85 -3.98
N GLY A 409 11.48 1.80 -2.65
CA GLY A 409 12.28 2.67 -1.77
C GLY A 409 13.78 2.43 -1.88
N MET A 410 14.23 1.24 -2.24
CA MET A 410 15.67 0.96 -2.37
C MET A 410 16.37 1.72 -3.52
N GLY A 411 15.67 2.20 -4.53
CA GLY A 411 16.28 3.12 -5.50
C GLY A 411 16.45 4.51 -4.90
N PHE A 412 15.46 5.03 -4.16
CA PHE A 412 15.63 6.27 -3.38
C PHE A 412 16.78 6.19 -2.37
N PHE A 413 16.99 5.03 -1.75
CA PHE A 413 18.16 4.76 -0.94
C PHE A 413 19.46 4.94 -1.76
N THR A 414 19.52 4.35 -2.94
CA THR A 414 20.70 4.42 -3.83
C THR A 414 20.92 5.84 -4.34
N ASP A 415 19.87 6.50 -4.84
CA ASP A 415 19.90 7.88 -5.32
C ASP A 415 20.48 8.82 -4.27
N ALA A 416 20.01 8.69 -3.04
CA ALA A 416 20.47 9.50 -1.93
C ALA A 416 21.93 9.21 -1.59
N TYR A 417 22.33 7.94 -1.54
CA TYR A 417 23.72 7.57 -1.35
C TYR A 417 24.62 8.26 -2.39
N ASP A 418 24.32 8.10 -3.68
CA ASP A 418 25.14 8.59 -4.79
C ASP A 418 25.16 10.13 -4.93
N LEU A 419 24.05 10.80 -4.61
CA LEU A 419 23.96 12.26 -4.62
C LEU A 419 24.72 12.90 -3.45
N PHE A 420 24.66 12.31 -2.25
CA PHE A 420 25.17 12.97 -1.05
C PHE A 420 26.59 12.54 -0.65
N CYS A 421 27.04 11.34 -1.02
CA CYS A 421 28.39 10.87 -0.68
C CYS A 421 29.53 11.73 -1.25
N ILE A 422 29.30 12.46 -2.36
CA ILE A 422 30.30 13.35 -2.95
C ILE A 422 30.72 14.49 -2.01
N SER A 423 29.79 14.96 -1.17
CA SER A 423 30.07 16.05 -0.21
C SER A 423 31.09 15.62 0.85
N LEU A 424 31.15 14.31 1.17
CA LEU A 424 32.06 13.71 2.16
C LEU A 424 33.51 13.63 1.66
N VAL A 425 33.71 13.50 0.35
CA VAL A 425 35.03 13.23 -0.25
C VAL A 425 35.63 14.41 -1.00
N THR A 426 34.87 15.49 -1.20
CA THR A 426 35.32 16.67 -1.98
C THR A 426 36.51 17.42 -1.35
N LYS A 427 36.64 17.48 -0.02
CA LYS A 427 37.86 18.04 0.63
C LYS A 427 39.07 17.13 0.36
N LEU A 428 38.88 15.81 0.39
CA LEU A 428 39.92 14.83 0.07
C LEU A 428 40.40 14.95 -1.39
N LEU A 429 39.48 15.13 -2.35
CA LEU A 429 39.84 15.37 -3.75
C LEU A 429 40.73 16.62 -3.92
N GLY A 430 40.44 17.69 -3.17
CA GLY A 430 41.27 18.89 -3.15
C GLY A 430 42.68 18.63 -2.64
N ARG A 431 42.82 17.85 -1.58
CA ARG A 431 44.12 17.51 -0.98
C ARG A 431 44.97 16.60 -1.85
N ILE A 432 44.35 15.70 -2.63
CA ILE A 432 45.05 14.78 -3.52
C ILE A 432 45.45 15.50 -4.82
N TYR A 433 44.49 16.13 -5.50
CA TYR A 433 44.66 16.57 -6.89
C TYR A 433 44.97 18.05 -7.07
N TYR A 434 44.74 18.88 -6.04
CA TYR A 434 44.89 20.34 -6.10
C TYR A 434 45.63 20.87 -4.87
N HIS A 435 46.83 20.34 -4.64
CA HIS A 435 47.76 20.80 -3.60
C HIS A 435 48.93 21.59 -4.22
N VAL A 436 49.61 22.38 -3.38
CA VAL A 436 50.83 23.11 -3.72
C VAL A 436 51.88 22.75 -2.68
N ASP A 437 53.03 22.25 -3.13
CA ASP A 437 54.13 21.87 -2.25
C ASP A 437 54.64 23.07 -1.44
N GLY A 438 54.83 22.87 -0.13
CA GLY A 438 55.27 23.93 0.79
C GLY A 438 54.20 24.96 1.19
N SER A 439 52.94 24.78 0.77
CA SER A 439 51.83 25.62 1.21
C SER A 439 51.57 25.54 2.72
N LEU A 440 51.17 26.65 3.33
CA LEU A 440 50.77 26.72 4.75
C LEU A 440 49.38 26.10 5.01
N THR A 441 48.60 25.86 3.96
CA THR A 441 47.25 25.30 4.04
C THR A 441 47.09 24.07 3.15
N PRO A 442 46.30 23.06 3.57
CA PRO A 442 46.00 21.90 2.74
C PRO A 442 45.40 22.25 1.38
N GLY A 443 45.62 21.37 0.39
CA GLY A 443 45.03 21.52 -0.95
C GLY A 443 43.50 21.58 -0.93
N SER A 444 42.93 22.37 -1.83
CA SER A 444 41.50 22.62 -1.94
C SER A 444 41.06 22.69 -3.40
N LEU A 445 39.86 22.19 -3.71
CA LEU A 445 39.32 22.27 -5.07
C LEU A 445 39.12 23.74 -5.48
N PRO A 446 39.57 24.14 -6.68
CA PRO A 446 39.23 25.46 -7.24
C PRO A 446 37.72 25.66 -7.32
N PRO A 447 37.19 26.89 -7.19
CA PRO A 447 35.75 27.15 -7.12
C PRO A 447 34.93 26.53 -8.26
N HIS A 448 35.39 26.70 -9.50
CA HIS A 448 34.71 26.18 -10.68
C HIS A 448 34.71 24.63 -10.69
N ILE A 449 35.80 23.99 -10.26
CA ILE A 449 35.89 22.54 -10.13
C ILE A 449 35.00 22.03 -9.01
N SER A 450 35.04 22.68 -7.84
CA SER A 450 34.19 22.32 -6.70
C SER A 450 32.72 22.35 -7.09
N ALA A 451 32.28 23.45 -7.72
CA ALA A 451 30.92 23.60 -8.22
C ALA A 451 30.56 22.54 -9.26
N SER A 452 31.46 22.20 -10.19
CA SER A 452 31.23 21.13 -11.18
C SER A 452 31.07 19.76 -10.51
N VAL A 453 31.96 19.38 -9.59
CA VAL A 453 31.94 18.07 -8.94
C VAL A 453 30.67 17.88 -8.09
N THR A 454 30.23 18.93 -7.39
CA THR A 454 29.02 18.86 -6.56
C THR A 454 27.74 19.06 -7.38
N GLY A 455 27.77 19.87 -8.44
CA GLY A 455 26.59 20.31 -9.18
C GLY A 455 26.21 19.46 -10.40
N VAL A 456 27.19 18.83 -11.08
CA VAL A 456 26.96 18.16 -12.38
C VAL A 456 25.95 17.01 -12.30
N ALA A 457 25.90 16.29 -11.17
CA ALA A 457 24.93 15.23 -10.96
C ALA A 457 23.49 15.77 -10.96
N PHE A 458 23.26 16.99 -10.48
CA PHE A 458 21.94 17.63 -10.54
C PHE A 458 21.57 18.05 -11.96
N CYS A 459 22.52 18.49 -12.79
CA CYS A 459 22.29 18.76 -14.21
C CYS A 459 21.85 17.49 -14.95
N GLY A 460 22.50 16.36 -14.64
CA GLY A 460 22.09 15.04 -15.11
C GLY A 460 20.69 14.68 -14.62
N THR A 461 20.43 14.83 -13.31
CA THR A 461 19.14 14.50 -12.68
C THR A 461 17.99 15.29 -13.28
N LEU A 462 18.15 16.60 -13.47
CA LEU A 462 17.16 17.46 -14.12
C LEU A 462 16.81 16.95 -15.52
N SER A 463 17.84 16.67 -16.33
CA SER A 463 17.66 16.17 -17.69
C SER A 463 16.98 14.80 -17.71
N GLY A 464 17.36 13.93 -16.77
CA GLY A 464 16.79 12.60 -16.58
C GLY A 464 15.32 12.63 -16.17
N GLN A 465 14.93 13.53 -15.26
CA GLN A 465 13.54 13.70 -14.81
C GLN A 465 12.60 14.08 -15.95
N LEU A 466 13.03 15.00 -16.81
CA LEU A 466 12.26 15.39 -17.99
C LEU A 466 12.16 14.24 -19.01
N PHE A 467 13.27 13.57 -19.28
CA PHE A 467 13.33 12.50 -20.29
C PHE A 467 12.59 11.24 -19.85
N PHE A 468 12.92 10.69 -18.67
CA PHE A 468 12.34 9.46 -18.17
C PHE A 468 10.94 9.65 -17.60
N GLY A 469 10.59 10.86 -17.13
CA GLY A 469 9.21 11.22 -16.82
C GLY A 469 8.29 11.02 -18.02
N TRP A 470 8.66 11.58 -19.17
CA TRP A 470 7.96 11.38 -20.44
C TRP A 470 8.03 9.93 -20.95
N LEU A 471 9.19 9.29 -20.86
CA LEU A 471 9.38 7.93 -21.34
C LEU A 471 8.53 6.93 -20.54
N GLY A 472 8.35 7.16 -19.23
CA GLY A 472 7.52 6.35 -18.34
C GLY A 472 6.05 6.34 -18.73
N ASP A 473 5.53 7.47 -19.22
CA ASP A 473 4.16 7.53 -19.77
C ASP A 473 4.05 6.83 -21.14
N LYS A 474 5.14 6.78 -21.92
CA LYS A 474 5.16 6.20 -23.28
C LYS A 474 5.43 4.69 -23.33
N LEU A 475 6.37 4.19 -22.54
CA LEU A 475 6.85 2.79 -22.59
C LEU A 475 6.37 1.91 -21.43
N GLY A 476 5.79 2.52 -20.39
CA GLY A 476 5.39 1.86 -19.15
C GLY A 476 6.44 2.01 -18.06
N ARG A 477 5.99 1.95 -16.81
CA ARG A 477 6.79 2.32 -15.65
C ARG A 477 7.89 1.29 -15.42
N LYS A 478 7.54 0.00 -15.48
CA LYS A 478 8.47 -1.11 -15.23
C LYS A 478 9.69 -1.11 -16.16
N LYS A 479 9.49 -0.93 -17.48
CA LYS A 479 10.59 -1.02 -18.46
C LYS A 479 11.60 0.10 -18.25
N VAL A 480 11.11 1.32 -18.08
CA VAL A 480 11.97 2.49 -17.87
C VAL A 480 12.73 2.38 -16.55
N TYR A 481 12.08 1.84 -15.52
CA TYR A 481 12.67 1.61 -14.19
C TYR A 481 13.86 0.64 -14.20
N GLY A 482 13.88 -0.34 -15.10
CA GLY A 482 15.04 -1.23 -15.29
C GLY A 482 16.21 -0.55 -15.99
N MET A 483 15.93 0.35 -16.94
CA MET A 483 16.95 1.08 -17.69
C MET A 483 17.70 2.07 -16.80
N THR A 484 17.00 2.79 -15.91
CA THR A 484 17.58 3.78 -15.00
C THR A 484 18.55 3.14 -14.01
N LEU A 485 18.17 2.02 -13.39
CA LEU A 485 19.03 1.27 -12.47
C LEU A 485 20.32 0.77 -13.12
N LEU A 486 20.23 0.20 -14.32
CA LEU A 486 21.41 -0.29 -15.03
C LEU A 486 22.38 0.85 -15.30
N LEU A 487 21.86 2.01 -15.72
CA LEU A 487 22.66 3.21 -15.92
C LEU A 487 23.33 3.66 -14.61
N MET A 488 22.61 3.65 -13.49
CA MET A 488 23.16 4.01 -12.18
C MET A 488 24.29 3.07 -11.73
N VAL A 489 24.12 1.75 -11.86
CA VAL A 489 25.16 0.77 -11.52
C VAL A 489 26.44 1.04 -12.31
N ILE A 490 26.32 1.18 -13.64
CA ILE A 490 27.47 1.40 -14.53
C ILE A 490 28.16 2.73 -14.18
N CYS A 491 27.39 3.80 -13.97
CA CYS A 491 27.95 5.13 -13.74
C CYS A 491 28.48 5.31 -12.31
N SER A 492 27.96 4.59 -11.31
CA SER A 492 28.50 4.59 -9.94
C SER A 492 29.88 3.90 -9.90
N ILE A 493 30.02 2.76 -10.58
CA ILE A 493 31.34 2.11 -10.80
C ILE A 493 32.28 3.03 -11.58
N GLY A 494 31.79 3.59 -12.70
CA GLY A 494 32.57 4.52 -13.53
C GLY A 494 33.06 5.76 -12.76
N SER A 495 32.24 6.29 -11.84
CA SER A 495 32.61 7.43 -10.98
C SER A 495 33.80 7.10 -10.07
N GLY A 496 33.92 5.88 -9.56
CA GLY A 496 35.10 5.48 -8.78
C GLY A 496 36.31 5.11 -9.65
N LEU A 497 36.10 4.59 -10.86
CA LEU A 497 37.19 4.28 -11.79
C LEU A 497 37.89 5.55 -12.30
N SER A 498 37.13 6.61 -12.61
CA SER A 498 37.61 7.95 -12.99
C SER A 498 38.99 7.94 -13.67
N PHE A 499 38.99 7.51 -14.94
CA PHE A 499 40.17 7.19 -15.72
C PHE A 499 41.21 8.33 -15.81
N GLY A 500 42.47 7.94 -15.98
CA GLY A 500 43.62 8.84 -16.13
C GLY A 500 44.45 9.00 -14.87
N HIS A 501 45.55 9.75 -14.98
CA HIS A 501 46.51 10.00 -13.90
C HIS A 501 46.66 11.47 -13.53
N ASN A 502 46.18 12.39 -14.39
CA ASN A 502 46.28 13.83 -14.16
C ASN A 502 44.99 14.34 -13.50
N SER A 503 45.09 15.38 -12.67
CA SER A 503 43.94 15.98 -11.98
C SER A 503 42.80 16.33 -12.93
N SER A 504 43.10 16.98 -14.06
CA SER A 504 42.09 17.31 -15.08
C SER A 504 41.40 16.06 -15.68
N SER A 505 42.14 14.98 -15.94
CA SER A 505 41.56 13.75 -16.51
C SER A 505 40.66 13.01 -15.52
N VAL A 506 41.09 12.89 -14.26
CA VAL A 506 40.33 12.20 -13.22
C VAL A 506 39.03 12.94 -12.94
N ILE A 507 39.11 14.27 -12.76
CA ILE A 507 37.94 15.10 -12.46
C ILE A 507 36.98 15.20 -13.66
N ALA A 508 37.48 15.32 -14.89
CA ALA A 508 36.62 15.33 -16.07
C ALA A 508 35.85 14.00 -16.21
N THR A 509 36.54 12.87 -16.01
CA THR A 509 35.91 11.55 -16.08
C THR A 509 34.92 11.33 -14.93
N LEU A 510 35.26 11.78 -13.72
CA LEU A 510 34.34 11.79 -12.58
C LEU A 510 33.06 12.57 -12.91
N CYS A 511 33.21 13.80 -13.41
CA CYS A 511 32.07 14.64 -13.79
C CYS A 511 31.23 14.02 -14.90
N PHE A 512 31.86 13.38 -15.89
CA PHE A 512 31.16 12.66 -16.96
C PHE A 512 30.27 11.54 -16.41
N PHE A 513 30.83 10.65 -15.57
CA PHE A 513 30.05 9.57 -14.99
C PHE A 513 29.02 10.08 -13.99
N ARG A 514 29.30 11.13 -13.22
CA ARG A 514 28.33 11.74 -12.30
C ARG A 514 27.16 12.40 -13.03
N PHE A 515 27.38 12.98 -14.22
CA PHE A 515 26.29 13.47 -15.05
C PHE A 515 25.34 12.33 -15.43
N TRP A 516 25.86 11.24 -15.97
CA TRP A 516 25.05 10.10 -16.41
C TRP A 516 24.44 9.30 -15.25
N LEU A 517 25.13 9.22 -14.12
CA LEU A 517 24.58 8.72 -12.87
C LEU A 517 23.37 9.55 -12.45
N GLY A 518 23.53 10.88 -12.44
CA GLY A 518 22.43 11.82 -12.22
C GLY A 518 21.28 11.61 -13.20
N PHE A 519 21.58 11.44 -14.49
CA PHE A 519 20.56 11.15 -15.52
C PHE A 519 19.74 9.90 -15.20
N GLY A 520 20.39 8.82 -14.72
CA GLY A 520 19.71 7.61 -14.24
C GLY A 520 18.83 7.88 -13.01
N ILE A 521 19.38 8.54 -11.99
CA ILE A 521 18.66 8.95 -10.76
C ILE A 521 17.42 9.78 -11.11
N GLY A 522 17.53 10.65 -12.11
CA GLY A 522 16.43 11.49 -12.56
C GLY A 522 15.20 10.71 -13.02
N GLY A 523 15.38 9.50 -13.54
CA GLY A 523 14.25 8.64 -13.90
C GLY A 523 13.61 7.91 -12.72
N ASP A 524 14.35 7.62 -11.66
CA ASP A 524 13.81 6.89 -10.50
C ASP A 524 12.77 7.73 -9.73
N TYR A 525 12.95 9.06 -9.68
CA TYR A 525 12.04 9.98 -8.99
C TYR A 525 10.59 9.90 -9.47
N PRO A 526 10.27 10.23 -10.74
CA PRO A 526 8.89 10.20 -11.23
C PRO A 526 8.33 8.77 -11.28
N LEU A 527 9.16 7.77 -11.56
CA LEU A 527 8.70 6.38 -11.69
C LEU A 527 8.35 5.75 -10.34
N SER A 528 9.21 5.89 -9.34
CA SER A 528 8.95 5.35 -8.00
C SER A 528 7.69 5.96 -7.36
N ALA A 529 7.53 7.27 -7.52
CA ALA A 529 6.37 7.99 -6.98
C ALA A 529 5.06 7.53 -7.63
N THR A 530 5.06 7.40 -8.97
CA THR A 530 3.89 6.96 -9.72
C THR A 530 3.56 5.50 -9.50
N ILE A 531 4.56 4.61 -9.45
CA ILE A 531 4.34 3.20 -9.12
C ILE A 531 3.67 3.07 -7.75
N MET A 532 4.18 3.75 -6.73
CA MET A 532 3.64 3.64 -5.39
C MET A 532 2.25 4.29 -5.27
N SER A 533 2.02 5.43 -5.90
CA SER A 533 0.70 6.07 -5.89
C SER A 533 -0.35 5.23 -6.61
N GLU A 534 0.04 4.54 -7.67
CA GLU A 534 -0.86 3.68 -8.45
C GLU A 534 -1.14 2.33 -7.80
N TYR A 535 -0.28 1.83 -6.90
CA TYR A 535 -0.49 0.58 -6.16
C TYR A 535 -1.19 0.77 -4.80
N ALA A 536 -1.15 1.96 -4.21
CA ALA A 536 -1.72 2.18 -2.88
C ALA A 536 -3.22 2.50 -2.91
N ASN A 537 -3.93 2.08 -1.87
CA ASN A 537 -5.32 2.47 -1.64
C ASN A 537 -5.45 3.94 -1.23
N LYS A 538 -6.64 4.54 -1.39
CA LYS A 538 -6.85 5.97 -1.14
C LYS A 538 -6.67 6.42 0.33
N LYS A 539 -6.74 5.49 1.30
CA LYS A 539 -6.66 5.80 2.74
C LYS A 539 -5.22 5.89 3.25
N THR A 540 -4.29 5.12 2.67
CA THR A 540 -2.90 5.00 3.15
C THR A 540 -1.86 5.40 2.10
N ARG A 541 -2.30 5.92 0.94
CA ARG A 541 -1.43 6.26 -0.19
C ARG A 541 -0.30 7.22 0.16
N GLY A 542 -0.58 8.28 0.89
CA GLY A 542 0.42 9.28 1.28
C GLY A 542 1.47 8.68 2.20
N ALA A 543 1.06 7.86 3.17
CA ALA A 543 1.99 7.17 4.05
C ALA A 543 2.92 6.22 3.27
N PHE A 544 2.42 5.51 2.26
CA PHE A 544 3.24 4.59 1.46
C PHE A 544 4.22 5.32 0.55
N ILE A 545 3.78 6.36 -0.15
CA ILE A 545 4.67 7.18 -0.98
C ILE A 545 5.73 7.87 -0.08
N ALA A 546 5.33 8.37 1.09
CA ALA A 546 6.24 8.92 2.08
C ALA A 546 7.26 7.89 2.58
N ALA A 547 6.86 6.64 2.81
CA ALA A 547 7.75 5.58 3.26
C ALA A 547 8.79 5.19 2.20
N VAL A 548 8.38 5.16 0.92
CA VAL A 548 9.33 5.00 -0.21
C VAL A 548 10.35 6.13 -0.22
N PHE A 549 9.89 7.38 -0.06
CA PHE A 549 10.78 8.54 -0.04
C PHE A 549 11.67 8.60 1.22
N ALA A 550 11.19 8.10 2.36
CA ALA A 550 11.94 8.04 3.62
C ALA A 550 13.24 7.23 3.51
N MET A 551 13.33 6.32 2.53
CA MET A 551 14.55 5.59 2.20
C MET A 551 15.70 6.51 1.77
N GLN A 552 15.42 7.74 1.30
CA GLN A 552 16.42 8.78 1.08
C GLN A 552 17.22 9.07 2.36
N GLY A 553 16.57 9.15 3.51
CA GLY A 553 17.23 9.37 4.80
C GLY A 553 18.21 8.25 5.15
N PHE A 554 17.82 6.99 4.90
CA PHE A 554 18.70 5.83 5.10
C PHE A 554 19.86 5.80 4.09
N GLY A 555 19.66 6.24 2.84
CA GLY A 555 20.73 6.36 1.86
C GLY A 555 21.79 7.39 2.26
N ILE A 556 21.35 8.56 2.77
CA ILE A 556 22.26 9.58 3.35
C ILE A 556 23.05 8.98 4.52
N LEU A 557 22.35 8.28 5.44
CA LEU A 557 22.97 7.66 6.60
C LEU A 557 24.00 6.60 6.16
N ALA A 558 23.67 5.77 5.18
CA ALA A 558 24.55 4.76 4.63
C ALA A 558 25.80 5.37 3.98
N GLY A 559 25.66 6.46 3.23
CA GLY A 559 26.80 7.20 2.66
C GLY A 559 27.78 7.66 3.74
N GLY A 560 27.25 8.25 4.82
CA GLY A 560 28.04 8.65 5.97
C GLY A 560 28.69 7.48 6.72
N MET A 561 27.94 6.39 6.97
CA MET A 561 28.46 5.19 7.64
C MET A 561 29.58 4.51 6.84
N VAL A 562 29.42 4.37 5.51
CA VAL A 562 30.46 3.82 4.64
C VAL A 562 31.70 4.71 4.69
N ALA A 563 31.54 6.03 4.60
CA ALA A 563 32.68 6.95 4.71
C ALA A 563 33.39 6.85 6.07
N ILE A 564 32.66 6.72 7.18
CA ILE A 564 33.22 6.50 8.53
C ILE A 564 34.02 5.19 8.57
N ILE A 565 33.45 4.08 8.09
CA ILE A 565 34.08 2.76 8.13
C ILE A 565 35.35 2.75 7.28
N ILE A 566 35.26 3.18 6.01
CA ILE A 566 36.40 3.15 5.09
C ILE A 566 37.52 4.09 5.58
N SER A 567 37.18 5.33 5.98
CA SER A 567 38.19 6.26 6.51
C SER A 567 38.83 5.77 7.81
N ALA A 568 38.07 5.12 8.72
CA ALA A 568 38.62 4.55 9.94
C ALA A 568 39.59 3.38 9.66
N VAL A 569 39.21 2.47 8.76
CA VAL A 569 40.06 1.34 8.36
C VAL A 569 41.37 1.85 7.76
N PHE A 570 41.31 2.76 6.78
CA PHE A 570 42.51 3.30 6.15
C PHE A 570 43.35 4.12 7.13
N LYS A 571 42.73 4.93 8.00
CA LYS A 571 43.46 5.68 9.04
C LYS A 571 44.19 4.75 10.01
N SER A 572 43.60 3.61 10.37
CA SER A 572 44.24 2.63 11.27
C SER A 572 45.39 1.87 10.60
N ARG A 573 45.28 1.61 9.29
CA ARG A 573 46.27 0.82 8.54
C ARG A 573 47.43 1.66 8.01
N PHE A 574 47.16 2.93 7.70
CA PHE A 574 48.07 3.91 7.13
C PHE A 574 48.06 5.19 7.99
N PRO A 575 48.69 5.16 9.18
CA PRO A 575 48.75 6.31 10.07
C PRO A 575 49.52 7.46 9.42
N ALA A 576 48.97 8.67 9.52
CA ALA A 576 49.53 9.88 8.91
C ALA A 576 49.58 11.03 9.93
N PRO A 577 50.64 11.85 9.95
CA PRO A 577 50.74 13.02 10.81
C PRO A 577 49.74 14.11 10.40
N ALA A 578 49.40 15.01 11.32
CA ALA A 578 48.60 16.19 11.00
C ALA A 578 49.36 17.11 10.02
N TYR A 579 48.62 17.86 9.19
CA TYR A 579 49.21 18.75 8.19
C TYR A 579 50.18 19.78 8.79
N ALA A 580 49.89 20.28 10.00
CA ALA A 580 50.76 21.18 10.74
C ALA A 580 52.16 20.60 11.08
N VAL A 581 52.28 19.28 11.16
CA VAL A 581 53.50 18.57 11.54
C VAL A 581 54.31 18.21 10.31
N ASP A 582 53.65 17.61 9.32
CA ASP A 582 54.28 17.22 8.05
C ASP A 582 53.25 17.40 6.92
N PRO A 583 53.32 18.52 6.17
CA PRO A 583 52.42 18.80 5.06
C PRO A 583 52.44 17.72 3.96
N ALA A 584 53.61 17.12 3.69
CA ALA A 584 53.78 16.13 2.63
C ALA A 584 53.27 14.75 3.08
N GLY A 585 53.62 14.30 4.28
CA GLY A 585 53.16 13.03 4.86
C GLY A 585 51.71 13.03 5.34
N SER A 586 51.07 14.21 5.44
CA SER A 586 49.68 14.34 5.91
C SER A 586 48.62 13.76 4.96
N THR A 587 48.97 13.51 3.70
CA THR A 587 48.10 12.87 2.72
C THR A 587 48.78 11.61 2.17
N VAL A 588 48.41 10.45 2.68
CA VAL A 588 48.97 9.17 2.24
C VAL A 588 48.50 8.81 0.82
N PRO A 589 49.32 8.13 0.00
CA PRO A 589 48.94 7.71 -1.36
C PRO A 589 47.65 6.88 -1.39
N GLU A 590 47.44 6.02 -0.39
CA GLU A 590 46.28 5.15 -0.27
C GLU A 590 44.97 5.91 -0.03
N ALA A 591 45.04 7.21 0.29
CA ALA A 591 43.86 8.05 0.43
C ALA A 591 43.10 8.20 -0.89
N ASP A 592 43.75 7.98 -2.04
CA ASP A 592 43.06 7.94 -3.35
C ASP A 592 42.05 6.79 -3.45
N TYR A 593 42.33 5.64 -2.85
CA TYR A 593 41.37 4.52 -2.86
C TYR A 593 40.11 4.82 -2.05
N VAL A 594 40.22 5.64 -1.00
CA VAL A 594 39.12 5.90 -0.06
C VAL A 594 37.92 6.54 -0.76
N TRP A 595 38.12 7.62 -1.52
CA TRP A 595 37.00 8.26 -2.20
C TRP A 595 36.43 7.38 -3.32
N ARG A 596 37.29 6.65 -4.04
CA ARG A 596 36.87 5.72 -5.11
C ARG A 596 35.97 4.62 -4.56
N ILE A 597 36.37 3.98 -3.47
CA ILE A 597 35.59 2.93 -2.81
C ILE A 597 34.25 3.50 -2.33
N ILE A 598 34.25 4.66 -1.67
CA ILE A 598 33.03 5.31 -1.19
C ILE A 598 32.05 5.53 -2.35
N LEU A 599 32.50 6.01 -3.51
CA LEU A 599 31.61 6.18 -4.67
C LEU A 599 31.13 4.83 -5.25
N MET A 600 32.03 3.86 -5.46
CA MET A 600 31.67 2.56 -6.08
C MET A 600 30.69 1.72 -5.26
N VAL A 601 30.70 1.86 -3.92
CA VAL A 601 29.75 1.16 -3.05
C VAL A 601 28.29 1.54 -3.36
N GLY A 602 28.05 2.71 -3.96
CA GLY A 602 26.72 3.12 -4.45
C GLY A 602 26.13 2.17 -5.50
N ALA A 603 26.96 1.41 -6.22
CA ALA A 603 26.49 0.43 -7.19
C ALA A 603 25.85 -0.82 -6.54
N LEU A 604 26.21 -1.17 -5.30
CA LEU A 604 25.77 -2.41 -4.66
C LEU A 604 24.25 -2.44 -4.40
N PRO A 605 23.64 -1.41 -3.76
CA PRO A 605 22.19 -1.41 -3.52
C PRO A 605 21.39 -1.40 -4.83
N ALA A 606 21.84 -0.66 -5.85
CA ALA A 606 21.23 -0.65 -7.17
C ALA A 606 21.25 -2.03 -7.84
N ALA A 607 22.41 -2.71 -7.81
CA ALA A 607 22.56 -4.04 -8.40
C ALA A 607 21.71 -5.09 -7.68
N LEU A 608 21.68 -5.07 -6.34
CA LEU A 608 20.88 -5.99 -5.53
C LEU A 608 19.39 -5.85 -5.82
N THR A 609 18.92 -4.63 -6.06
CA THR A 609 17.48 -4.34 -6.20
C THR A 609 16.95 -4.52 -7.61
N TYR A 610 17.83 -4.55 -8.61
CA TYR A 610 17.48 -4.78 -10.01
C TYR A 610 16.60 -6.03 -10.20
N TYR A 611 16.96 -7.16 -9.57
CA TYR A 611 16.21 -8.41 -9.72
C TYR A 611 14.76 -8.30 -9.21
N TRP A 612 14.58 -7.79 -7.99
CA TRP A 612 13.25 -7.68 -7.39
C TRP A 612 12.39 -6.62 -8.08
N ARG A 613 13.00 -5.53 -8.55
CA ARG A 613 12.30 -4.51 -9.34
C ARG A 613 11.82 -5.05 -10.69
N MET A 614 12.62 -5.88 -11.37
CA MET A 614 12.20 -6.51 -12.63
C MET A 614 11.09 -7.56 -12.46
N LYS A 615 10.88 -8.07 -11.25
CA LYS A 615 9.78 -9.00 -10.93
C LYS A 615 8.46 -8.32 -10.62
N MET A 616 8.44 -7.03 -10.30
CA MET A 616 7.18 -6.33 -10.07
C MET A 616 6.31 -6.31 -11.35
N PRO A 617 4.99 -6.51 -11.23
CA PRO A 617 4.07 -6.33 -12.34
C PRO A 617 4.00 -4.86 -12.76
N GLU A 618 3.45 -4.61 -13.96
CA GLU A 618 3.15 -3.25 -14.39
C GLU A 618 1.93 -2.72 -13.62
N THR A 619 1.92 -1.42 -13.38
CA THR A 619 0.83 -0.74 -12.66
C THR A 619 -0.51 -0.91 -13.39
N ALA A 620 -1.56 -1.34 -12.67
CA ALA A 620 -2.84 -1.61 -13.31
C ALA A 620 -3.54 -0.36 -13.84
N ARG A 621 -3.32 0.80 -13.22
CA ARG A 621 -3.78 2.09 -13.75
C ARG A 621 -3.14 2.41 -15.10
N TYR A 622 -1.83 2.21 -15.25
CA TYR A 622 -1.18 2.28 -16.56
C TYR A 622 -1.78 1.30 -17.55
N THR A 623 -1.85 0.02 -17.17
CA THR A 623 -2.28 -1.05 -18.08
C THR A 623 -3.73 -0.87 -18.53
N ALA A 624 -4.62 -0.44 -17.63
CA ALA A 624 -6.03 -0.20 -17.92
C ALA A 624 -6.26 1.10 -18.69
N LEU A 625 -5.73 2.24 -18.20
CA LEU A 625 -6.09 3.57 -18.70
C LEU A 625 -5.19 4.05 -19.84
N VAL A 626 -3.92 3.61 -19.87
CA VAL A 626 -2.93 4.09 -20.86
C VAL A 626 -2.66 3.03 -21.92
N ALA A 627 -2.36 1.79 -21.52
CA ALA A 627 -2.15 0.68 -22.45
C ALA A 627 -3.46 0.08 -22.99
N GLN A 628 -4.61 0.51 -22.45
CA GLN A 628 -5.96 0.10 -22.88
C GLN A 628 -6.16 -1.43 -22.87
N ASN A 629 -5.55 -2.12 -21.92
CA ASN A 629 -5.58 -3.58 -21.81
C ASN A 629 -6.22 -4.01 -20.48
N ALA A 630 -7.55 -4.06 -20.44
CA ALA A 630 -8.31 -4.43 -19.24
C ALA A 630 -7.92 -5.81 -18.72
N LYS A 631 -7.71 -6.76 -19.64
CA LYS A 631 -7.41 -8.15 -19.32
C LYS A 631 -6.07 -8.29 -18.62
N GLN A 632 -5.04 -7.61 -19.12
CA GLN A 632 -3.74 -7.62 -18.48
C GLN A 632 -3.77 -6.85 -17.16
N ALA A 633 -4.51 -5.73 -17.08
CA ALA A 633 -4.69 -4.99 -15.83
C ALA A 633 -5.37 -5.85 -14.76
N ALA A 634 -6.45 -6.55 -15.09
CA ALA A 634 -7.13 -7.48 -14.18
C ALA A 634 -6.23 -8.66 -13.78
N SER A 635 -5.44 -9.21 -14.71
CA SER A 635 -4.47 -10.28 -14.42
C SER A 635 -3.30 -9.83 -13.54
N ASP A 636 -2.82 -8.61 -13.72
CA ASP A 636 -1.77 -8.04 -12.87
C ASP A 636 -2.33 -7.65 -11.50
N MET A 637 -3.60 -7.22 -11.44
CA MET A 637 -4.30 -6.95 -10.19
C MET A 637 -4.65 -8.20 -9.40
N SER A 638 -5.02 -9.30 -10.03
CA SER A 638 -5.29 -10.56 -9.32
C SER A 638 -4.03 -11.10 -8.64
N LYS A 639 -2.84 -10.88 -9.24
CA LYS A 639 -1.55 -11.20 -8.62
C LYS A 639 -1.23 -10.31 -7.41
N VAL A 640 -1.79 -9.10 -7.35
CA VAL A 640 -1.43 -8.05 -6.39
C VAL A 640 -2.42 -7.93 -5.24
N LEU A 641 -3.73 -7.94 -5.53
CA LEU A 641 -4.80 -7.76 -4.54
C LEU A 641 -5.50 -9.05 -4.13
N GLN A 642 -5.34 -10.14 -4.88
CA GLN A 642 -6.06 -11.40 -4.67
C GLN A 642 -7.60 -11.25 -4.65
N VAL A 643 -8.12 -10.21 -5.32
CA VAL A 643 -9.55 -9.95 -5.52
C VAL A 643 -9.89 -10.21 -6.99
N GLU A 644 -10.93 -11.00 -7.28
CA GLU A 644 -11.44 -11.09 -8.66
C GLU A 644 -12.11 -9.79 -9.07
N ILE A 645 -11.71 -9.30 -10.24
CA ILE A 645 -12.32 -8.15 -10.87
C ILE A 645 -12.83 -8.61 -12.24
N GLN A 646 -14.11 -8.37 -12.54
CA GLN A 646 -14.72 -8.72 -13.81
C GLN A 646 -14.06 -7.97 -14.98
N GLU A 647 -13.98 -8.64 -16.14
CA GLU A 647 -13.40 -8.08 -17.37
C GLU A 647 -14.35 -7.03 -17.99
N GLU A 648 -14.18 -5.75 -17.67
CA GLU A 648 -14.98 -4.65 -18.24
C GLU A 648 -14.34 -4.01 -19.49
N GLN A 649 -13.89 -4.82 -20.45
CA GLN A 649 -13.17 -4.33 -21.66
C GLN A 649 -13.99 -3.26 -22.42
N ALA A 650 -15.31 -3.44 -22.52
CA ALA A 650 -16.20 -2.47 -23.17
C ALA A 650 -16.30 -1.12 -22.45
N LYS A 651 -16.17 -1.07 -21.11
CA LYS A 651 -16.15 0.19 -20.35
C LYS A 651 -14.80 0.89 -20.50
N ILE A 652 -13.69 0.15 -20.55
CA ILE A 652 -12.36 0.72 -20.82
C ILE A 652 -12.30 1.29 -22.23
N GLU A 653 -12.86 0.61 -23.23
CA GLU A 653 -12.94 1.11 -24.60
C GLU A 653 -13.80 2.39 -24.70
N ARG A 654 -14.90 2.47 -23.96
CA ARG A 654 -15.71 3.70 -23.85
C ARG A 654 -14.96 4.84 -23.15
N PHE A 655 -14.30 4.55 -22.04
CA PHE A 655 -13.47 5.51 -21.30
C PHE A 655 -12.28 6.01 -22.14
N ALA A 656 -11.69 5.13 -22.96
CA ALA A 656 -10.63 5.45 -23.92
C ALA A 656 -11.12 6.23 -25.15
N ALA A 657 -12.36 6.01 -25.58
CA ALA A 657 -12.98 6.67 -26.72
C ALA A 657 -13.51 8.09 -26.39
N ASP A 658 -13.63 8.44 -25.11
CA ASP A 658 -14.10 9.76 -24.71
C ASP A 658 -13.07 10.86 -25.02
N LYS A 659 -13.49 11.82 -25.86
CA LYS A 659 -12.62 12.90 -26.35
C LYS A 659 -12.21 13.86 -25.22
N ASN A 660 -13.00 13.99 -24.15
CA ASN A 660 -12.65 14.85 -23.02
C ASN A 660 -11.46 14.32 -22.20
N HIS A 661 -11.14 13.02 -22.32
CA HIS A 661 -10.01 12.37 -21.64
C HIS A 661 -8.72 12.35 -22.49
N THR A 662 -8.74 12.91 -23.71
CA THR A 662 -7.64 12.81 -24.70
C THR A 662 -6.94 14.14 -24.98
N PHE A 663 -6.59 14.93 -23.95
CA PHE A 663 -5.86 16.19 -24.13
C PHE A 663 -4.35 16.08 -23.80
N GLY A 664 -3.46 16.62 -24.64
CA GLY A 664 -2.01 16.60 -24.38
C GLY A 664 -1.55 17.62 -23.33
N LEU A 665 -0.29 17.52 -22.88
CA LEU A 665 0.33 18.45 -21.91
C LEU A 665 0.23 19.93 -22.33
N PHE A 666 0.42 20.22 -23.63
CA PHE A 666 0.40 21.58 -24.17
C PHE A 666 -0.99 22.05 -24.63
N SER A 667 -2.05 21.34 -24.23
CA SER A 667 -3.42 21.72 -24.59
C SER A 667 -3.94 22.86 -23.70
N LYS A 668 -4.85 23.68 -24.26
CA LYS A 668 -5.60 24.67 -23.47
C LYS A 668 -6.41 24.01 -22.35
N HIS A 669 -6.86 22.77 -22.56
CA HIS A 669 -7.59 21.99 -21.57
C HIS A 669 -6.71 21.66 -20.35
N PHE A 670 -5.50 21.13 -20.58
CA PHE A 670 -4.53 20.87 -19.50
C PHE A 670 -4.21 22.16 -18.73
N LEU A 671 -3.92 23.25 -19.45
CA LEU A 671 -3.56 24.51 -18.81
C LEU A 671 -4.68 25.04 -17.89
N ARG A 672 -5.94 24.93 -18.34
CA ARG A 672 -7.09 25.39 -17.56
C ARG A 672 -7.35 24.54 -16.31
N ARG A 673 -7.18 23.21 -16.40
CA ARG A 673 -7.52 22.27 -15.31
C ARG A 673 -6.36 22.03 -14.35
N HIS A 674 -5.14 21.91 -14.86
CA HIS A 674 -3.95 21.49 -14.10
C HIS A 674 -2.79 22.49 -14.15
N GLY A 675 -2.91 23.60 -14.91
CA GLY A 675 -1.83 24.58 -15.04
C GLY A 675 -1.43 25.22 -13.70
N LEU A 676 -2.42 25.58 -12.87
CA LEU A 676 -2.16 26.14 -11.54
C LEU A 676 -1.55 25.10 -10.59
N HIS A 677 -2.00 23.85 -10.66
CA HIS A 677 -1.45 22.75 -9.88
C HIS A 677 0.02 22.51 -10.24
N LEU A 678 0.35 22.49 -11.53
CA LEU A 678 1.73 22.36 -12.00
C LEU A 678 2.60 23.56 -11.58
N LEU A 679 2.06 24.77 -11.60
CA LEU A 679 2.77 25.94 -11.07
C LEU A 679 3.03 25.80 -9.57
N GLY A 680 2.03 25.36 -8.79
CA GLY A 680 2.17 25.15 -7.35
C GLY A 680 3.22 24.09 -7.02
N THR A 681 3.18 22.93 -7.68
CA THR A 681 4.14 21.85 -7.43
C THR A 681 5.55 22.18 -7.88
N THR A 682 5.72 22.84 -9.04
CA THR A 682 7.05 23.25 -9.53
C THR A 682 7.69 24.34 -8.66
N THR A 683 6.93 25.37 -8.28
CA THR A 683 7.46 26.50 -7.49
C THR A 683 7.82 26.09 -6.07
N THR A 684 6.97 25.31 -5.40
CA THR A 684 7.25 24.84 -4.04
C THR A 684 8.46 23.90 -3.98
N TRP A 685 8.60 22.99 -4.95
CA TRP A 685 9.78 22.11 -5.03
C TRP A 685 11.05 22.88 -5.39
N PHE A 686 10.99 23.81 -6.34
CA PHE A 686 12.11 24.68 -6.69
C PHE A 686 12.65 25.46 -5.47
N LEU A 687 11.77 26.13 -4.73
CA LEU A 687 12.15 26.95 -3.57
C LEU A 687 12.69 26.11 -2.42
N LEU A 688 12.08 24.95 -2.18
CA LEU A 688 12.59 23.98 -1.21
C LEU A 688 14.01 23.54 -1.56
N ASP A 689 14.26 23.10 -2.79
CA ASP A 689 15.55 22.49 -3.15
C ASP A 689 16.68 23.53 -3.12
N ILE A 690 16.39 24.82 -3.34
CA ILE A 690 17.35 25.90 -3.06
C ILE A 690 17.78 25.86 -1.59
N ALA A 691 16.83 25.83 -0.65
CA ALA A 691 17.10 25.79 0.78
C ALA A 691 17.77 24.48 1.20
N PHE A 692 17.15 23.35 0.89
CA PHE A 692 17.53 22.03 1.37
C PHE A 692 18.92 21.59 0.86
N TYR A 693 19.18 21.70 -0.44
CA TYR A 693 20.46 21.28 -1.00
C TYR A 693 21.59 22.26 -0.68
N SER A 694 21.32 23.57 -0.60
CA SER A 694 22.34 24.54 -0.15
C SER A 694 22.78 24.24 1.28
N GLN A 695 21.84 23.89 2.16
CA GLN A 695 22.21 23.50 3.51
C GLN A 695 23.02 22.19 3.50
N ASN A 696 22.54 21.16 2.80
CA ASN A 696 23.17 19.83 2.83
C ASN A 696 24.58 19.80 2.22
N LEU A 697 24.75 20.36 1.01
CA LEU A 697 26.02 20.27 0.26
C LEU A 697 27.16 21.05 0.93
N PHE A 698 26.83 22.18 1.57
CA PHE A 698 27.80 23.06 2.23
C PHE A 698 27.82 22.88 3.75
N GLN A 699 27.15 21.86 4.26
CA GLN A 699 27.06 21.54 5.68
C GLN A 699 28.45 21.45 6.35
N LYS A 700 29.42 20.82 5.68
CA LYS A 700 30.80 20.71 6.18
C LYS A 700 31.50 22.07 6.30
N ASP A 701 31.22 22.98 5.37
CA ASP A 701 31.84 24.30 5.32
C ASP A 701 31.20 25.21 6.38
N ILE A 702 29.89 25.10 6.59
CA ILE A 702 29.17 25.74 7.71
C ILE A 702 29.75 25.26 9.05
N PHE A 703 29.93 23.95 9.24
CA PHE A 703 30.48 23.40 10.49
C PHE A 703 31.93 23.78 10.75
N SER A 704 32.73 23.93 9.68
CA SER A 704 34.09 24.43 9.78
C SER A 704 34.10 25.93 10.12
N ALA A 705 33.18 26.72 9.55
CA ALA A 705 33.06 28.16 9.79
C ALA A 705 32.64 28.49 11.23
N ILE A 706 31.74 27.68 11.83
CA ILE A 706 31.35 27.84 13.24
C ILE A 706 32.36 27.23 14.24
N GLY A 707 33.40 26.54 13.75
CA GLY A 707 34.43 25.93 14.61
C GLY A 707 34.07 24.57 15.22
N TRP A 708 32.99 23.91 14.76
CA TRP A 708 32.62 22.58 15.25
C TRP A 708 33.52 21.48 14.66
N ILE A 709 33.86 21.59 13.38
CA ILE A 709 34.91 20.77 12.75
C ILE A 709 36.22 21.55 12.85
N PRO A 710 37.30 20.96 13.41
CA PRO A 710 38.59 21.64 13.47
C PRO A 710 39.11 21.98 12.07
N LYS A 711 39.97 23.00 11.96
CA LYS A 711 40.54 23.40 10.66
C LYS A 711 41.38 22.26 10.07
N GLY A 712 41.32 22.07 8.75
CA GLY A 712 42.05 21.02 8.03
C GLY A 712 43.57 21.01 8.26
N PHE A 713 44.16 22.15 8.65
CA PHE A 713 45.56 22.27 9.07
C PHE A 713 45.92 21.39 10.29
N THR A 714 44.95 21.13 11.18
CA THR A 714 45.15 20.38 12.43
C THR A 714 45.00 18.87 12.29
N MET A 715 44.75 18.37 11.08
CA MET A 715 44.41 16.96 10.85
C MET A 715 45.02 16.43 9.55
N ASN A 716 45.13 15.11 9.47
CA ASN A 716 45.48 14.43 8.23
C ASN A 716 44.26 14.25 7.30
N ALA A 717 44.49 13.91 6.04
CA ALA A 717 43.44 13.84 5.03
C ALA A 717 42.34 12.80 5.38
N LEU A 718 42.72 11.65 5.93
CA LEU A 718 41.78 10.57 6.30
C LEU A 718 40.96 10.91 7.54
N GLU A 719 41.59 11.59 8.52
CA GLU A 719 40.92 12.07 9.72
C GLU A 719 39.92 13.18 9.41
N GLU A 720 40.21 14.03 8.42
CA GLU A 720 39.29 15.06 7.93
C GLU A 720 38.01 14.43 7.37
N VAL A 721 38.12 13.43 6.50
CA VAL A 721 36.96 12.68 5.97
C VAL A 721 36.18 12.02 7.11
N PHE A 722 36.88 11.36 8.05
CA PHE A 722 36.24 10.70 9.19
C PHE A 722 35.41 11.69 10.05
N LYS A 723 35.96 12.86 10.37
CA LYS A 723 35.27 13.88 11.18
C LYS A 723 34.09 14.50 10.44
N ILE A 724 34.23 14.79 9.15
CA ILE A 724 33.14 15.31 8.31
C ILE A 724 32.01 14.28 8.24
N ALA A 725 32.33 13.01 7.95
CA ALA A 725 31.35 11.94 7.85
C ALA A 725 30.60 11.75 9.17
N ARG A 726 31.31 11.71 10.30
CA ARG A 726 30.68 11.61 11.64
C ARG A 726 29.71 12.75 11.92
N ALA A 727 30.10 14.00 11.59
CA ALA A 727 29.26 15.18 11.81
C ALA A 727 27.99 15.16 10.95
N GLN A 728 28.10 14.82 9.66
CA GLN A 728 26.95 14.73 8.77
C GLN A 728 26.03 13.55 9.10
N THR A 729 26.59 12.38 9.43
CA THR A 729 25.82 11.21 9.89
C THR A 729 25.01 11.53 11.14
N LEU A 730 25.55 12.29 12.09
CA LEU A 730 24.82 12.69 13.29
C LEU A 730 23.59 13.54 12.97
N ILE A 731 23.72 14.53 12.08
CA ILE A 731 22.58 15.34 11.63
C ILE A 731 21.55 14.50 10.89
N ALA A 732 22.00 13.58 10.04
CA ALA A 732 21.10 12.69 9.32
C ALA A 732 20.30 11.80 10.29
N LEU A 733 20.97 11.25 11.31
CA LEU A 733 20.38 10.38 12.32
C LEU A 733 19.37 11.11 13.22
N CYS A 734 19.68 12.34 13.63
CA CYS A 734 18.86 13.08 14.61
C CYS A 734 17.84 14.03 13.97
N GLY A 735 18.08 14.52 12.76
CA GLY A 735 17.20 15.47 12.06
C GLY A 735 16.50 14.83 10.88
N THR A 736 17.27 14.40 9.88
CA THR A 736 16.74 13.97 8.57
C THR A 736 15.86 12.72 8.65
N VAL A 737 16.38 11.61 9.20
CA VAL A 737 15.64 10.34 9.26
C VAL A 737 14.36 10.46 10.12
N PRO A 738 14.40 11.03 11.34
CA PRO A 738 13.18 11.21 12.13
C PRO A 738 12.13 12.07 11.42
N GLY A 739 12.54 13.14 10.73
CA GLY A 739 11.62 14.00 10.00
C GLY A 739 10.80 13.25 8.94
N TYR A 740 11.43 12.34 8.18
CA TYR A 740 10.69 11.50 7.23
C TYR A 740 9.65 10.62 7.90
N TRP A 741 10.02 9.94 9.00
CA TRP A 741 9.12 9.01 9.67
C TRP A 741 7.98 9.71 10.42
N PHE A 742 8.18 10.95 10.86
CA PHE A 742 7.09 11.81 11.33
C PHE A 742 6.11 12.13 10.20
N THR A 743 6.58 12.41 8.98
CA THR A 743 5.68 12.54 7.82
C THR A 743 4.92 11.25 7.58
N VAL A 744 5.60 10.10 7.51
CA VAL A 744 4.96 8.79 7.28
C VAL A 744 3.83 8.54 8.29
N ALA A 745 4.07 8.83 9.57
CA ALA A 745 3.11 8.60 10.63
C ALA A 745 1.92 9.58 10.61
N LEU A 746 2.13 10.83 10.22
CA LEU A 746 1.16 11.91 10.40
C LEU A 746 0.51 12.41 9.11
N ILE A 747 0.99 12.01 7.93
CA ILE A 747 0.49 12.52 6.64
C ILE A 747 -0.97 12.20 6.35
N GLU A 748 -1.47 11.06 6.86
CA GLU A 748 -2.89 10.72 6.74
C GLU A 748 -3.74 11.40 7.81
N VAL A 749 -3.14 11.89 8.90
CA VAL A 749 -3.87 12.61 9.95
C VAL A 749 -3.94 14.10 9.63
N ILE A 750 -2.80 14.74 9.37
CA ILE A 750 -2.68 16.18 9.15
C ILE A 750 -3.04 16.58 7.72
N GLY A 751 -2.70 15.75 6.72
CA GLY A 751 -2.81 16.09 5.30
C GLY A 751 -1.53 16.68 4.72
N ARG A 752 -1.45 16.70 3.38
CA ARG A 752 -0.24 17.08 2.64
C ARG A 752 -0.02 18.59 2.72
N PHE A 753 -1.10 19.35 2.59
CA PHE A 753 -1.09 20.81 2.64
C PHE A 753 -0.64 21.33 4.01
N GLY A 754 -1.20 20.76 5.09
CA GLY A 754 -0.87 21.14 6.46
C GLY A 754 0.59 20.88 6.82
N ILE A 755 1.12 19.68 6.48
CA ILE A 755 2.52 19.34 6.71
C ILE A 755 3.45 20.25 5.91
N GLN A 756 3.13 20.56 4.65
CA GLN A 756 3.95 21.42 3.81
C GLN A 756 4.07 22.85 4.37
N LEU A 757 2.95 23.44 4.80
CA LEU A 757 2.96 24.77 5.43
C LEU A 757 3.76 24.78 6.74
N LEU A 758 3.53 23.78 7.61
CA LEU A 758 4.25 23.65 8.87
C LEU A 758 5.75 23.57 8.63
N GLY A 759 6.18 22.75 7.68
CA GLY A 759 7.60 22.59 7.36
C GLY A 759 8.26 23.87 6.86
N PHE A 760 7.68 24.56 5.87
CA PHE A 760 8.23 25.85 5.40
C PHE A 760 8.27 26.92 6.51
N LEU A 761 7.22 26.99 7.34
CA LEU A 761 7.17 27.91 8.47
C LEU A 761 8.27 27.61 9.49
N MET A 762 8.37 26.36 9.94
CA MET A 762 9.35 25.98 10.96
C MET A 762 10.78 26.06 10.43
N MET A 763 11.03 25.68 9.17
CA MET A 763 12.32 25.91 8.52
C MET A 763 12.71 27.39 8.55
N THR A 764 11.78 28.29 8.25
CA THR A 764 12.00 29.75 8.34
C THR A 764 12.36 30.17 9.76
N VAL A 765 11.60 29.73 10.77
CA VAL A 765 11.84 30.06 12.18
C VAL A 765 13.22 29.60 12.63
N PHE A 766 13.60 28.34 12.35
CA PHE A 766 14.91 27.82 12.75
C PHE A 766 16.05 28.48 11.98
N MET A 767 15.88 28.80 10.69
CA MET A 767 16.89 29.55 9.93
C MET A 767 17.09 30.97 10.46
N LEU A 768 16.01 31.68 10.83
CA LEU A 768 16.11 32.99 11.47
C LEU A 768 16.75 32.89 12.86
N GLY A 769 16.44 31.85 13.63
CA GLY A 769 17.10 31.53 14.91
C GLY A 769 18.60 31.24 14.77
N LEU A 770 19.06 30.77 13.60
CA LEU A 770 20.48 30.63 13.29
C LEU A 770 21.10 31.95 12.80
N ALA A 771 20.39 32.73 11.99
CA ALA A 771 20.90 33.93 11.33
C ALA A 771 20.95 35.18 12.24
N ILE A 772 19.94 35.37 13.09
CA ILE A 772 19.82 36.57 13.94
C ILE A 772 20.93 36.59 15.00
N PRO A 773 21.05 35.60 15.91
CA PRO A 773 22.12 35.52 16.90
C PRO A 773 23.38 34.83 16.36
N TYR A 774 23.74 35.02 15.09
CA TYR A 774 24.88 34.32 14.47
C TYR A 774 26.21 34.51 15.23
N SER A 775 26.46 35.71 15.78
CA SER A 775 27.65 36.01 16.59
C SER A 775 27.72 35.18 17.89
N HIS A 776 26.57 34.91 18.50
CA HIS A 776 26.47 34.04 19.68
C HIS A 776 26.88 32.61 19.34
N TRP A 777 26.45 32.10 18.19
CA TRP A 777 26.77 30.73 17.73
C TRP A 777 28.24 30.54 17.36
N THR A 778 28.91 31.58 16.87
CA THR A 778 30.34 31.54 16.56
C THR A 778 31.24 31.69 17.79
N THR A 779 30.68 31.98 18.96
CA THR A 779 31.44 32.09 20.22
C THR A 779 31.74 30.70 20.78
N PRO A 780 32.99 30.42 21.24
CA PRO A 780 33.35 29.14 21.85
C PRO A 780 32.41 28.73 22.97
N GLY A 781 31.90 27.49 22.92
CA GLY A 781 30.99 26.91 23.91
C GLY A 781 29.52 26.84 23.47
N ASN A 782 29.09 27.64 22.49
CA ASN A 782 27.68 27.67 22.04
C ASN A 782 27.39 26.82 20.79
N HIS A 783 28.40 26.12 20.25
CA HIS A 783 28.31 25.41 18.98
C HIS A 783 27.26 24.28 18.98
N ILE A 784 27.03 23.64 20.14
CA ILE A 784 26.03 22.55 20.26
C ILE A 784 24.62 23.08 19.99
N GLY A 785 24.28 24.27 20.50
CA GLY A 785 22.98 24.88 20.24
C GLY A 785 22.77 25.19 18.76
N PHE A 786 23.81 25.65 18.05
CA PHE A 786 23.75 25.82 16.60
C PHE A 786 23.46 24.50 15.88
N VAL A 787 24.18 23.43 16.23
CA VAL A 787 24.01 22.10 15.63
C VAL A 787 22.59 21.57 15.83
N VAL A 788 22.01 21.76 17.03
CA VAL A 788 20.61 21.36 17.32
C VAL A 788 19.61 22.17 16.49
N MET A 789 19.74 23.49 16.47
CA MET A 789 18.86 24.37 15.68
C MET A 789 18.96 24.06 14.17
N TYR A 790 20.17 23.76 13.71
CA TYR A 790 20.42 23.35 12.34
C TYR A 790 19.85 21.97 12.04
N ALA A 791 19.94 21.00 12.94
CA ALA A 791 19.27 19.70 12.81
C ALA A 791 17.74 19.86 12.69
N PHE A 792 17.13 20.80 13.41
CA PHE A 792 15.71 21.09 13.28
C PHE A 792 15.32 21.62 11.90
N THR A 793 16.20 22.36 11.21
CA THR A 793 15.90 22.76 9.81
C THR A 793 15.76 21.53 8.89
N PHE A 794 16.57 20.48 9.08
CA PHE A 794 16.41 19.23 8.33
C PHE A 794 15.22 18.43 8.81
N PHE A 795 14.95 18.39 10.12
CA PHE A 795 13.78 17.72 10.66
C PHE A 795 12.50 18.26 10.02
N PHE A 796 12.30 19.59 10.03
CA PHE A 796 11.10 20.22 9.47
C PHE A 796 11.11 20.34 7.94
N ALA A 797 12.26 20.24 7.28
CA ALA A 797 12.28 20.03 5.84
C ALA A 797 11.67 18.67 5.47
N ASN A 798 12.01 17.61 6.21
CA ASN A 798 11.57 16.24 5.94
C ASN A 798 10.19 15.92 6.56
N PHE A 799 9.89 16.48 7.74
CA PHE A 799 8.55 16.61 8.30
C PHE A 799 7.86 17.85 7.72
N GLY A 800 7.70 17.85 6.41
CA GLY A 800 7.37 19.07 5.71
C GLY A 800 7.58 18.99 4.20
N PRO A 801 8.00 20.11 3.56
CA PRO A 801 7.98 20.27 2.13
C PRO A 801 8.79 19.22 1.36
N ASN A 802 9.90 18.71 1.89
CA ASN A 802 10.71 17.72 1.16
C ASN A 802 9.93 16.45 0.85
N SER A 803 9.15 15.96 1.82
CA SER A 803 8.32 14.79 1.59
C SER A 803 7.06 15.13 0.79
N THR A 804 6.41 16.26 1.06
CA THR A 804 5.11 16.58 0.44
C THR A 804 5.23 17.01 -1.02
N THR A 805 6.28 17.75 -1.41
CA THR A 805 6.52 18.14 -2.81
C THR A 805 6.81 16.92 -3.68
N PHE A 806 7.37 15.85 -3.12
CA PHE A 806 7.53 14.56 -3.79
C PHE A 806 6.20 13.80 -3.97
N ILE A 807 5.33 13.82 -2.96
CA ILE A 807 4.07 13.06 -2.93
C ILE A 807 3.00 13.67 -3.82
N VAL A 808 2.78 14.97 -3.68
CA VAL A 808 1.62 15.66 -4.27
C VAL A 808 1.54 15.50 -5.80
N PRO A 809 2.60 15.70 -6.60
CA PRO A 809 2.54 15.50 -8.05
C PRO A 809 2.18 14.06 -8.44
N ALA A 810 2.48 13.06 -7.60
CA ALA A 810 2.12 11.68 -7.87
C ALA A 810 0.64 11.38 -7.61
N GLU A 811 -0.05 12.25 -6.86
CA GLU A 811 -1.47 12.09 -6.51
C GLU A 811 -2.40 12.93 -7.40
N ILE A 812 -1.99 14.15 -7.81
CA ILE A 812 -2.93 15.14 -8.39
C ILE A 812 -3.05 15.11 -9.92
N PHE A 813 -2.11 14.46 -10.61
CA PHE A 813 -2.08 14.45 -12.08
C PHE A 813 -2.72 13.19 -12.67
N PRO A 814 -3.36 13.31 -13.86
CA PRO A 814 -4.03 12.20 -14.54
C PRO A 814 -3.04 11.12 -14.98
N ALA A 815 -3.47 9.86 -15.00
CA ALA A 815 -2.57 8.70 -15.12
C ALA A 815 -1.65 8.71 -16.35
N ARG A 816 -2.16 9.27 -17.45
CA ARG A 816 -1.48 9.39 -18.75
C ARG A 816 -0.40 10.47 -18.82
N LEU A 817 -0.42 11.46 -17.93
CA LEU A 817 0.57 12.54 -17.86
C LEU A 817 1.27 12.60 -16.49
N ARG A 818 0.96 11.66 -15.60
CA ARG A 818 1.38 11.71 -14.20
C ARG A 818 2.90 11.68 -14.08
N SER A 819 3.56 10.76 -14.77
CA SER A 819 5.03 10.65 -14.74
C SER A 819 5.69 11.87 -15.36
N THR A 820 5.14 12.41 -16.45
CA THR A 820 5.63 13.64 -17.09
C THR A 820 5.49 14.86 -16.18
N CYS A 821 4.33 15.07 -15.56
CA CYS A 821 4.09 16.23 -14.69
C CYS A 821 4.88 16.14 -13.39
N HIS A 822 5.04 14.93 -12.84
CA HIS A 822 5.95 14.67 -11.73
C HIS A 822 7.38 14.99 -12.14
N GLY A 823 7.85 14.49 -13.29
CA GLY A 823 9.17 14.78 -13.85
C GLY A 823 9.45 16.27 -14.02
N ILE A 824 8.47 17.06 -14.51
CA ILE A 824 8.58 18.53 -14.62
C ILE A 824 8.69 19.19 -13.24
N SER A 825 7.85 18.76 -12.28
CA SER A 825 7.88 19.28 -10.91
C SER A 825 9.21 18.97 -10.22
N ALA A 826 9.70 17.75 -10.38
CA ALA A 826 10.98 17.30 -9.84
C ALA A 826 12.17 18.01 -10.50
N ALA A 827 12.11 18.25 -11.82
CA ALA A 827 13.12 19.01 -12.57
C ALA A 827 13.22 20.46 -12.10
N ALA A 828 12.09 21.08 -11.76
CA ALA A 828 12.08 22.41 -11.12
C ALA A 828 12.79 22.36 -9.76
N GLY A 829 12.53 21.34 -8.92
CA GLY A 829 13.30 21.09 -7.71
C GLY A 829 14.81 21.02 -7.98
N LYS A 830 15.25 20.17 -8.91
CA LYS A 830 16.67 20.03 -9.23
C LYS A 830 17.30 21.29 -9.83
N LEU A 831 16.53 22.14 -10.52
CA LEU A 831 17.00 23.47 -10.91
C LEU A 831 17.30 24.34 -9.66
N GLY A 832 16.47 24.27 -8.62
CA GLY A 832 16.75 24.87 -7.32
C GLY A 832 18.02 24.33 -6.67
N ALA A 833 18.23 23.01 -6.72
CA ALA A 833 19.46 22.38 -6.22
C ALA A 833 20.73 22.81 -7.01
N ILE A 834 20.61 23.03 -8.32
CA ILE A 834 21.67 23.59 -9.17
C ILE A 834 21.98 25.03 -8.72
N ILE A 835 20.98 25.88 -8.52
CA ILE A 835 21.18 27.25 -8.00
C ILE A 835 21.89 27.21 -6.65
N GLY A 836 21.51 26.29 -5.76
CA GLY A 836 22.22 26.07 -4.50
C GLY A 836 23.69 25.69 -4.73
N SER A 837 23.93 24.65 -5.54
CA SER A 837 25.26 24.09 -5.79
C SER A 837 26.23 25.08 -6.45
N PHE A 838 25.77 25.83 -7.45
CA PHE A 838 26.60 26.76 -8.21
C PHE A 838 26.58 28.18 -7.67
N GLY A 839 25.52 28.60 -6.98
CA GLY A 839 25.38 29.96 -6.45
C GLY A 839 25.79 30.08 -4.99
N PHE A 840 25.26 29.22 -4.12
CA PHE A 840 25.45 29.35 -2.67
C PHE A 840 26.90 29.13 -2.24
N LEU A 841 27.64 28.30 -2.98
CA LEU A 841 29.09 28.10 -2.81
C LEU A 841 29.87 29.42 -2.84
N TYR A 842 29.49 30.34 -3.75
CA TYR A 842 30.11 31.66 -3.87
C TYR A 842 29.49 32.66 -2.88
N LEU A 843 28.18 32.62 -2.67
CA LEU A 843 27.48 33.55 -1.77
C LEU A 843 27.90 33.38 -0.30
N ALA A 844 28.10 32.15 0.16
CA ALA A 844 28.45 31.86 1.56
C ALA A 844 29.86 32.32 1.97
N GLN A 845 30.70 32.72 1.01
CA GLN A 845 32.06 33.19 1.24
C GLN A 845 32.10 34.47 2.08
N ASN A 846 33.23 34.69 2.76
CA ASN A 846 33.40 35.84 3.64
C ASN A 846 33.24 37.16 2.85
N PRO A 847 32.52 38.17 3.41
CA PRO A 847 32.43 39.49 2.79
C PRO A 847 33.77 40.22 2.68
N ASN A 848 34.74 39.90 3.54
CA ASN A 848 36.08 40.43 3.43
C ASN A 848 36.90 39.59 2.44
N PRO A 849 37.39 40.17 1.32
CA PRO A 849 38.18 39.44 0.33
C PRO A 849 39.43 38.75 0.89
N LYS A 850 40.00 39.26 1.99
CA LYS A 850 41.20 38.68 2.62
C LYS A 850 40.91 37.42 3.46
N LEU A 851 39.64 37.18 3.79
CA LEU A 851 39.18 36.06 4.62
C LEU A 851 38.33 35.07 3.82
N ALA A 852 38.11 35.32 2.52
CA ALA A 852 37.47 34.38 1.62
C ALA A 852 38.44 33.21 1.33
N ASP A 853 37.87 32.03 1.05
CA ASP A 853 38.68 30.86 0.72
C ASP A 853 39.49 31.10 -0.57
N HIS A 854 40.69 30.52 -0.65
CA HIS A 854 41.61 30.76 -1.76
C HIS A 854 40.96 30.45 -3.12
N GLY A 855 40.98 31.45 -4.02
CA GLY A 855 40.38 31.36 -5.35
C GLY A 855 38.92 31.82 -5.43
N TYR A 856 38.22 32.05 -4.31
CA TYR A 856 36.86 32.55 -4.29
C TYR A 856 36.79 34.09 -4.27
N PRO A 857 35.80 34.71 -4.96
CA PRO A 857 35.46 36.11 -4.73
C PRO A 857 34.81 36.30 -3.36
N ALA A 858 34.81 37.53 -2.86
CA ALA A 858 34.08 37.89 -1.63
C ALA A 858 32.57 37.63 -1.80
N GLY A 859 31.98 36.99 -0.79
CA GLY A 859 30.56 36.65 -0.76
C GLY A 859 29.75 37.56 0.17
N ILE A 860 28.53 37.14 0.52
CA ILE A 860 27.68 37.82 1.49
C ILE A 860 27.82 37.23 2.90
N GLY A 861 28.53 36.10 3.05
CA GLY A 861 28.76 35.40 4.31
C GLY A 861 27.59 34.53 4.75
N VAL A 862 27.91 33.45 5.49
CA VAL A 862 26.94 32.44 5.97
C VAL A 862 25.70 33.03 6.63
N ARG A 863 25.85 34.10 7.44
CA ARG A 863 24.73 34.78 8.10
C ARG A 863 23.70 35.31 7.10
N ASN A 864 24.14 36.07 6.10
CA ASN A 864 23.22 36.66 5.12
C ASN A 864 22.67 35.61 4.17
N SER A 865 23.45 34.57 3.88
CA SER A 865 22.98 33.43 3.11
C SER A 865 21.85 32.68 3.84
N LEU A 866 21.90 32.54 5.17
CA LEU A 866 20.79 31.97 5.96
C LEU A 866 19.52 32.84 5.90
N PHE A 867 19.64 34.17 5.90
CA PHE A 867 18.49 35.06 5.69
C PHE A 867 17.88 34.88 4.30
N LEU A 868 18.72 34.72 3.27
CA LEU A 868 18.25 34.47 1.90
C LEU A 868 17.49 33.14 1.81
N LEU A 869 17.99 32.08 2.42
CA LEU A 869 17.29 30.79 2.47
C LEU A 869 15.97 30.87 3.25
N ALA A 870 15.94 31.63 4.36
CA ALA A 870 14.70 31.90 5.08
C ALA A 870 13.67 32.63 4.20
N GLY A 871 14.13 33.60 3.39
CA GLY A 871 13.29 34.26 2.38
C GLY A 871 12.72 33.29 1.34
N CYS A 872 13.54 32.35 0.83
CA CYS A 872 13.07 31.30 -0.06
C CYS A 872 11.97 30.44 0.58
N ASN A 873 12.12 30.08 1.85
CA ASN A 873 11.10 29.31 2.58
C ASN A 873 9.79 30.08 2.79
N VAL A 874 9.85 31.39 3.05
CA VAL A 874 8.65 32.25 3.13
C VAL A 874 7.91 32.26 1.80
N ILE A 875 8.62 32.39 0.68
CA ILE A 875 7.99 32.31 -0.64
C ILE A 875 7.41 30.90 -0.87
N GLY A 876 8.11 29.84 -0.45
CA GLY A 876 7.62 28.46 -0.52
C GLY A 876 6.34 28.23 0.27
N PHE A 877 6.26 28.83 1.47
CA PHE A 877 5.04 28.87 2.29
C PHE A 877 3.88 29.52 1.52
N LEU A 878 4.10 30.67 0.88
CA LEU A 878 3.07 31.36 0.10
C LEU A 878 2.65 30.56 -1.15
N CYS A 879 3.61 29.97 -1.87
CA CYS A 879 3.33 29.14 -3.04
C CYS A 879 2.58 27.84 -2.68
N THR A 880 2.65 27.38 -1.43
CA THR A 880 1.91 26.19 -0.97
C THR A 880 0.39 26.37 -1.08
N PHE A 881 -0.13 27.60 -1.02
CA PHE A 881 -1.55 27.88 -1.23
C PHE A 881 -2.06 27.54 -2.65
N LEU A 882 -1.15 27.42 -3.62
CA LEU A 882 -1.47 26.98 -4.98
C LEU A 882 -1.62 25.46 -5.09
N VAL A 883 -1.27 24.72 -4.03
CA VAL A 883 -1.24 23.25 -4.02
C VAL A 883 -2.56 22.72 -3.43
N PRO A 884 -3.27 21.80 -4.12
CA PRO A 884 -4.50 21.19 -3.62
C PRO A 884 -4.23 20.15 -2.54
N GLU A 885 -5.20 19.93 -1.64
CA GLU A 885 -5.15 18.83 -0.66
C GLU A 885 -5.68 17.53 -1.30
N SER A 886 -4.90 16.46 -1.19
CA SER A 886 -5.14 15.17 -1.84
C SER A 886 -5.56 14.06 -0.89
N LYS A 887 -5.51 14.29 0.42
CA LYS A 887 -5.89 13.33 1.45
C LYS A 887 -7.30 12.75 1.23
N GLY A 888 -7.39 11.41 1.19
CA GLY A 888 -8.65 10.66 1.19
C GLY A 888 -9.41 10.61 -0.14
N ARG A 889 -8.93 11.29 -1.19
CA ARG A 889 -9.54 11.32 -2.53
C ARG A 889 -8.91 10.26 -3.46
N SER A 890 -9.67 9.64 -4.36
CA SER A 890 -9.08 8.74 -5.37
C SER A 890 -8.22 9.53 -6.36
N LEU A 891 -7.33 8.84 -7.10
CA LEU A 891 -6.48 9.52 -8.10
C LEU A 891 -7.32 10.11 -9.23
N GLU A 892 -8.39 9.44 -9.59
CA GLU A 892 -9.31 9.81 -10.67
C GLU A 892 -10.25 10.94 -10.24
N GLU A 893 -10.64 10.99 -8.96
CA GLU A 893 -11.44 12.09 -8.40
C GLU A 893 -10.63 13.40 -8.35
N ILE A 894 -9.36 13.34 -7.93
CA ILE A 894 -8.52 14.54 -7.84
C ILE A 894 -7.96 15.00 -9.18
N SER A 895 -7.68 14.07 -10.10
CA SER A 895 -7.34 14.41 -11.47
C SER A 895 -8.56 14.93 -12.24
N GLY A 896 -9.76 14.63 -11.75
CA GLY A 896 -11.01 14.99 -12.40
C GLY A 896 -11.36 14.08 -13.58
N GLU A 897 -10.77 12.89 -13.64
CA GLU A 897 -11.12 11.80 -14.56
C GLU A 897 -12.42 11.09 -14.15
N ALA A 898 -13.03 11.42 -13.00
CA ALA A 898 -14.29 10.83 -12.52
C ALA A 898 -15.53 11.74 -12.65
N GLU A 899 -15.36 12.99 -13.07
CA GLU A 899 -16.45 13.99 -13.13
C GLU A 899 -16.63 14.48 -14.56
N GLU A 900 -17.48 13.82 -15.36
CA GLU A 900 -18.10 14.47 -16.53
C GLU A 900 -19.31 13.75 -17.18
N GLU A 901 -20.04 12.87 -16.48
CA GLU A 901 -21.39 12.47 -16.92
C GLU A 901 -22.47 13.20 -16.10
N GLY A 902 -22.74 14.47 -16.45
CA GLY A 902 -24.00 15.12 -16.01
C GLY A 902 -24.01 16.64 -15.80
N GLU A 903 -22.87 17.30 -15.60
CA GLU A 903 -22.85 18.76 -15.44
C GLU A 903 -21.84 19.40 -16.38
N LYS A 904 -22.29 20.44 -17.09
CA LYS A 904 -21.45 21.30 -17.94
C LYS A 904 -20.18 21.63 -17.15
N ALA A 905 -19.02 21.34 -17.74
CA ALA A 905 -17.71 21.75 -17.27
C ALA A 905 -17.76 23.14 -16.63
N VAL A 906 -17.86 23.18 -15.30
CA VAL A 906 -17.79 24.42 -14.54
C VAL A 906 -16.36 24.87 -14.68
N SER A 907 -16.22 25.98 -15.38
CA SER A 907 -14.98 26.75 -15.38
C SER A 907 -14.52 26.92 -13.94
N LEU A 908 -13.26 26.57 -13.63
CA LEU A 908 -12.54 27.19 -12.51
C LEU A 908 -12.62 28.70 -12.71
N SER A 909 -13.64 29.30 -12.14
CA SER A 909 -13.84 30.73 -12.12
C SER A 909 -13.00 31.26 -10.97
N THR A 910 -12.54 32.49 -11.07
CA THR A 910 -11.79 33.19 -10.01
C THR A 910 -12.51 33.13 -8.65
N SER A 911 -13.83 32.85 -8.60
CA SER A 911 -14.59 32.68 -7.36
C SER A 911 -14.29 31.38 -6.60
N GLU A 912 -14.05 30.24 -7.26
CA GLU A 912 -13.79 28.95 -6.60
C GLU A 912 -12.38 28.89 -6.04
N PHE A 913 -11.40 29.43 -6.76
CA PHE A 913 -10.05 29.60 -6.24
C PHE A 913 -10.04 30.52 -5.01
N ASN A 914 -10.77 31.63 -5.06
CA ASN A 914 -10.91 32.52 -3.90
C ASN A 914 -11.59 31.81 -2.72
N ASN A 915 -12.55 30.93 -2.97
CA ASN A 915 -13.20 30.14 -1.92
C ASN A 915 -12.27 29.05 -1.34
N GLU A 916 -11.54 28.30 -2.17
CA GLU A 916 -10.60 27.28 -1.69
C GLU A 916 -9.41 27.93 -0.96
N PHE A 917 -8.86 29.02 -1.50
CA PHE A 917 -7.83 29.81 -0.84
C PHE A 917 -8.31 30.37 0.50
N ARG A 918 -9.51 30.95 0.55
CA ARG A 918 -10.12 31.44 1.80
C ARG A 918 -10.32 30.31 2.80
N CYS A 919 -10.87 29.16 2.38
CA CYS A 919 -11.05 28.00 3.25
C CYS A 919 -9.72 27.49 3.82
N LYS A 920 -8.67 27.39 2.99
CA LYS A 920 -7.32 27.00 3.44
C LYS A 920 -6.70 28.00 4.40
N PHE A 921 -6.88 29.29 4.12
CA PHE A 921 -6.35 30.37 4.95
C PHE A 921 -7.07 30.45 6.30
N VAL A 922 -8.40 30.35 6.31
CA VAL A 922 -9.22 30.30 7.53
C VAL A 922 -8.91 29.04 8.33
N TRP A 923 -8.79 27.88 7.69
CA TRP A 923 -8.37 26.64 8.34
C TRP A 923 -7.00 26.81 9.00
N PHE A 924 -6.02 27.36 8.29
CA PHE A 924 -4.68 27.60 8.84
C PHE A 924 -4.73 28.52 10.07
N LEU A 925 -5.44 29.64 10.00
CA LEU A 925 -5.59 30.57 11.13
C LEU A 925 -6.32 29.94 12.32
N SER A 926 -7.31 29.07 12.08
CA SER A 926 -8.02 28.34 13.13
C SER A 926 -7.12 27.41 13.94
N GLN A 927 -6.06 26.87 13.33
CA GLN A 927 -5.07 26.04 14.03
C GLN A 927 -4.21 26.85 15.03
N PHE A 928 -4.13 28.18 14.85
CA PHE A 928 -3.40 29.07 15.74
C PHE A 928 -4.30 29.87 16.70
N GLN A 929 -5.60 29.53 16.78
CA GLN A 929 -6.60 30.28 17.57
C GLN A 929 -6.64 31.79 17.23
N ILE A 930 -6.24 32.18 16.01
CA ILE A 930 -6.32 33.57 15.54
C ILE A 930 -7.69 33.72 14.88
N ASN A 931 -8.67 34.19 15.64
CA ASN A 931 -9.95 34.63 15.09
C ASN A 931 -9.73 35.98 14.38
N LEU A 932 -9.98 36.02 13.07
CA LEU A 932 -10.20 37.27 12.35
C LEU A 932 -11.72 37.46 12.26
N ASP A 933 -12.22 38.49 12.95
CA ASP A 933 -13.59 38.99 12.79
C ASP A 933 -13.82 39.56 11.38
#